data_AF-A0A1J5BBU6-F1
#
_entry.id   AF-A0A1J5BBU6-F1
#
_cell.length_a   1.000
_cell.length_b   1.000
_cell.length_c   1.000
_cell.angle_alpha   90.00
_cell.angle_beta   90.00
_cell.angle_gamma   90.00
#
_symmetry.space_group_name_H-M   'P 1'
#
loop_
_entity.id
_entity.type
_entity.pdbx_description
1 polymer ?
#
loop_
_entity_poly.entity_id
_entity_poly.type
_entity_poly.pdbx_seq_one_letter_code
_entity_poly.pdbx_strand_id
1 'polypeptide(L)'
;MILAQSGASARARSGAIAAFALSLCIAAAARAEPTSSGQTGYINMPSARIEPDGTWTAGYSVASPYAAFYNNVAIFPFAEINLSAIRVIGERAFPDQPGNREQYKDERADVKLRLFDEEGNRPAVAIGAQDFFGTRLFASEYVVASRQLGLLDLSLGYGWRRLTALGAGNTGVNRRRNRIDGAFAGARLRLGKDSPWSLVAERDGYDYARDTFVSATHVDERKGGLNVAAEYRWNWLGVQLSRQGKEPGLNLSVRLPLERRQFVPKIDEPPPYTRLRPRPLLAEWNARHEDELARALFAQGFEDVSIRLDDRAVLHVAVSHPRISRTARAVGRAVRTALLLSPAQTREIRITPTEHGMPVARYEFVDLAALQRYFNGQLPRRELAQSVSIDAAAPGAFPDAGEERQAVIAEMEAERERPFEIATGEDGHLVSLRSESARGERFSLVPLRISTLTKSATGYYQYQIFATADYERNLGSGYYLGAGMSLRLHDNFRPDIAPSDSRINIVRSDAHEYLRASRLKLSRLIVNRFGTPARGLYTRWSAGFYEDMYAGVGGQALIVPRRGAWAFDVAVDALKRRGYDSRLSFQSYSTVTAIASAHYRLAKGYELAIRGGRFLARDVGARFEFKRRFASGVEAGAWISATNNEDFNAPGSQGKRYRDKGVFLSVPFEIMLTKDTRAQAGFAFQEWGRDVAQMVASPADLYAMMEGPRRSVLEADGLSGLGDVEDDDALPDLGSSVLDRSWLDIAGRDAASAGSLFGDADTWKAIGLGTAATLLSAGLDAPGWRFARSHGRNGAVRALRAAGDAVPFVALAAAGVAAMAGQDRRLANTGIAALEAGLAGLLTDQAAEYAIGRSRPTDGRGRTDFHPFAAGNLRSSLPSTHTSLAWAFVTPFAREYELPWLYGVAALANFARVSAGKHWFSDTVAGAAVGYGAGTMFWQWRRKPDDTVQIGIGPAGLQARIPLR
;
A
#
# COMPACT_ATOMS: atom_id res chain seq x y z
N MET A 1 52.82 -48.62 9.10
CA MET A 1 53.52 -49.51 10.04
C MET A 1 52.53 -49.91 11.11
N ILE A 2 52.37 -51.23 11.31
CA ILE A 2 51.75 -51.95 12.44
C ILE A 2 50.21 -52.08 12.48
N LEU A 3 49.82 -53.32 12.15
CA LEU A 3 48.58 -54.07 12.38
C LEU A 3 48.20 -54.21 13.87
N ALA A 4 46.92 -54.45 14.18
CA ALA A 4 46.50 -55.69 14.84
C ALA A 4 44.96 -55.83 14.94
N GLN A 5 44.53 -57.08 14.79
CA GLN A 5 43.18 -57.62 14.80
C GLN A 5 42.61 -57.78 16.22
N SER A 6 41.28 -57.79 16.34
CA SER A 6 40.58 -58.95 16.92
C SER A 6 39.09 -58.88 16.58
N GLY A 7 38.54 -60.00 16.11
CA GLY A 7 37.12 -60.20 15.92
C GLY A 7 36.56 -61.10 17.02
N ALA A 8 35.29 -60.88 17.36
CA ALA A 8 34.39 -61.92 17.85
C ALA A 8 32.93 -61.48 17.63
N SER A 9 32.13 -62.45 17.23
CA SER A 9 30.75 -62.45 16.75
C SER A 9 29.67 -62.09 17.79
N ALA A 10 28.57 -61.46 17.36
CA ALA A 10 27.20 -62.00 17.48
C ALA A 10 26.15 -61.01 16.91
N ARG A 11 25.05 -61.59 16.43
CA ARG A 11 23.97 -61.01 15.63
C ARG A 11 23.11 -59.97 16.38
N ALA A 12 22.43 -59.16 15.55
CA ALA A 12 21.23 -58.35 15.82
C ALA A 12 21.44 -56.91 16.34
N ARG A 13 21.45 -55.96 15.39
CA ARG A 13 20.56 -54.78 15.35
C ARG A 13 20.91 -53.93 14.12
N SER A 14 20.22 -54.22 13.01
CA SER A 14 20.13 -53.32 11.86
C SER A 14 19.23 -52.14 12.25
N GLY A 15 19.78 -50.92 12.26
CA GLY A 15 18.96 -49.70 12.42
C GLY A 15 19.60 -48.60 13.27
N ALA A 16 20.85 -48.22 13.01
CA ALA A 16 21.42 -47.02 13.67
C ALA A 16 22.50 -46.28 12.86
N ILE A 17 22.72 -46.60 11.57
CA ILE A 17 23.78 -45.96 10.75
C ILE A 17 23.23 -45.06 9.62
N ALA A 18 21.90 -45.00 9.44
CA ALA A 18 21.29 -44.04 8.50
C ALA A 18 21.08 -42.63 9.10
N ALA A 19 21.25 -42.45 10.42
CA ALA A 19 20.93 -41.19 11.11
C ALA A 19 22.10 -40.19 11.21
N PHE A 20 23.34 -40.60 10.89
CA PHE A 20 24.52 -39.74 11.06
C PHE A 20 25.11 -39.20 9.74
N ALA A 21 24.55 -39.57 8.58
CA ALA A 21 24.88 -38.98 7.29
C ALA A 21 23.90 -37.84 6.88
N LEU A 22 22.88 -37.54 7.71
CA LEU A 22 21.89 -36.48 7.48
C LEU A 22 22.16 -35.20 8.30
N SER A 23 23.35 -35.05 8.90
CA SER A 23 23.70 -33.95 9.81
C SER A 23 24.56 -32.85 9.19
N LEU A 24 24.67 -32.80 7.86
CA LEU A 24 25.17 -31.62 7.13
C LEU A 24 24.04 -30.98 6.30
N CYS A 25 22.89 -30.75 6.93
CA CYS A 25 21.89 -29.80 6.45
C CYS A 25 22.41 -28.38 6.66
N ILE A 26 23.31 -27.93 5.79
CA ILE A 26 23.62 -26.51 5.67
C ILE A 26 22.34 -25.83 5.18
N ALA A 27 21.74 -24.98 6.03
CA ALA A 27 20.48 -24.30 5.75
C ALA A 27 20.58 -23.53 4.42
N ALA A 28 19.85 -24.04 3.44
CA ALA A 28 19.46 -23.36 2.24
C ALA A 28 18.28 -22.45 2.60
N ALA A 29 18.26 -21.17 2.25
CA ALA A 29 17.00 -20.42 2.31
C ALA A 29 16.03 -20.92 1.21
N ALA A 30 14.77 -21.16 1.55
CA ALA A 30 13.70 -21.51 0.60
C ALA A 30 13.54 -20.41 -0.45
N ARG A 31 13.21 -20.79 -1.69
CA ARG A 31 12.90 -19.83 -2.77
C ARG A 31 11.39 -19.74 -2.98
N ALA A 32 10.87 -18.52 -2.86
CA ALA A 32 9.58 -18.14 -3.40
C ALA A 32 9.71 -17.96 -4.91
N GLU A 33 8.82 -18.56 -5.69
CA GLU A 33 8.72 -18.39 -7.15
C GLU A 33 7.26 -18.18 -7.54
N PRO A 34 6.95 -17.38 -8.57
CA PRO A 34 5.56 -17.15 -8.99
C PRO A 34 4.97 -18.36 -9.71
N THR A 35 3.71 -18.65 -9.42
CA THR A 35 2.87 -19.55 -10.21
C THR A 35 2.55 -18.94 -11.57
N SER A 36 1.94 -19.73 -12.46
CA SER A 36 1.35 -19.27 -13.73
C SER A 36 0.34 -18.14 -13.55
N SER A 37 -0.25 -18.00 -12.36
CA SER A 37 -1.18 -16.92 -12.02
C SER A 37 -0.54 -15.71 -11.32
N GLY A 38 0.72 -15.84 -10.89
CA GLY A 38 1.52 -14.76 -10.30
C GLY A 38 1.74 -14.83 -8.79
N GLN A 39 0.82 -15.43 -8.02
CA GLN A 39 1.05 -15.68 -6.59
C GLN A 39 2.25 -16.60 -6.37
N THR A 40 2.95 -16.47 -5.25
CA THR A 40 4.06 -17.36 -4.92
C THR A 40 3.59 -18.80 -4.68
N GLY A 41 4.27 -19.76 -5.33
CA GLY A 41 3.96 -21.19 -5.27
C GLY A 41 4.90 -22.04 -6.12
N TYR A 42 4.33 -23.01 -6.83
CA TYR A 42 5.03 -23.93 -7.73
C TYR A 42 4.70 -23.62 -9.20
N ILE A 43 3.83 -24.41 -9.84
CA ILE A 43 3.42 -24.23 -11.24
C ILE A 43 2.07 -23.53 -11.26
N ASN A 44 1.03 -24.19 -10.76
CA ASN A 44 -0.32 -23.64 -10.65
C ASN A 44 -0.75 -23.45 -9.19
N MET A 45 -0.19 -24.24 -8.29
CA MET A 45 -0.61 -24.30 -6.89
C MET A 45 0.22 -23.34 -6.02
N PRO A 46 -0.45 -22.65 -5.08
CA PRO A 46 0.22 -21.77 -4.13
C PRO A 46 1.04 -22.58 -3.11
N SER A 47 2.04 -21.93 -2.51
CA SER A 47 2.75 -22.43 -1.33
C SER A 47 2.56 -21.45 -0.16
N ALA A 48 2.95 -21.86 1.05
CA ALA A 48 2.93 -20.99 2.22
C ALA A 48 4.07 -19.95 2.22
N ARG A 49 4.95 -20.00 1.22
CA ARG A 49 6.06 -19.05 1.04
C ARG A 49 5.52 -17.70 0.57
N ILE A 50 6.13 -16.62 1.07
CA ILE A 50 5.95 -15.26 0.55
C ILE A 50 7.35 -14.76 0.21
N GLU A 51 7.46 -13.95 -0.84
CA GLU A 51 8.72 -13.28 -1.18
C GLU A 51 9.19 -12.38 -0.02
N PRO A 52 10.49 -12.03 0.06
CA PRO A 52 10.97 -11.07 1.03
C PRO A 52 10.18 -9.75 0.97
N ASP A 53 10.07 -9.09 2.12
CA ASP A 53 9.32 -7.85 2.25
C ASP A 53 9.74 -6.81 1.21
N GLY A 54 8.75 -6.16 0.58
CA GLY A 54 8.98 -5.21 -0.50
C GLY A 54 9.54 -5.80 -1.77
N THR A 55 9.34 -7.08 -2.06
CA THR A 55 9.63 -7.65 -3.38
C THR A 55 8.44 -7.45 -4.32
N TRP A 56 8.69 -6.84 -5.48
CA TRP A 56 7.75 -6.80 -6.59
C TRP A 56 8.17 -7.79 -7.67
N THR A 57 7.23 -8.60 -8.15
CA THR A 57 7.43 -9.61 -9.18
C THR A 57 6.42 -9.39 -10.29
N ALA A 58 6.88 -9.10 -11.50
CA ALA A 58 6.05 -9.04 -12.70
C ALA A 58 6.40 -10.19 -13.63
N GLY A 59 5.42 -10.74 -14.33
CA GLY A 59 5.68 -11.84 -15.23
C GLY A 59 4.59 -12.09 -16.26
N TYR A 60 4.94 -12.95 -17.22
CA TYR A 60 4.04 -13.40 -18.26
C TYR A 60 4.12 -14.93 -18.36
N SER A 61 2.96 -15.57 -18.27
CA SER A 61 2.81 -17.00 -18.36
C SER A 61 1.95 -17.38 -19.56
N VAL A 62 2.25 -18.54 -20.16
CA VAL A 62 1.42 -19.17 -21.19
C VAL A 62 1.38 -20.66 -20.93
N ALA A 63 0.17 -21.19 -20.74
CA ALA A 63 -0.13 -22.62 -20.71
C ALA A 63 -1.56 -22.81 -21.22
N SER A 64 -1.71 -23.31 -22.46
CA SER A 64 -2.99 -23.40 -23.17
C SER A 64 -4.11 -24.00 -22.31
N PRO A 65 -5.27 -23.36 -22.12
CA PRO A 65 -5.80 -22.25 -22.90
C PRO A 65 -5.50 -20.86 -22.32
N TYR A 66 -4.72 -20.76 -21.24
CA TYR A 66 -4.55 -19.51 -20.52
C TYR A 66 -3.20 -18.85 -20.80
N ALA A 67 -3.23 -17.54 -20.97
CA ALA A 67 -2.03 -16.70 -20.88
C ALA A 67 -2.30 -15.58 -19.88
N ALA A 68 -1.37 -15.32 -18.97
CA ALA A 68 -1.57 -14.31 -17.94
C ALA A 68 -0.37 -13.36 -17.88
N PHE A 69 -0.66 -12.07 -17.82
CA PHE A 69 0.30 -11.07 -17.32
C PHE A 69 -0.04 -10.81 -15.86
N TYR A 70 0.95 -10.88 -14.96
CA TYR A 70 0.73 -10.74 -13.52
C TYR A 70 1.75 -9.83 -12.85
N ASN A 71 1.33 -9.24 -11.73
CA ASN A 71 2.11 -8.34 -10.88
C ASN A 71 1.82 -8.71 -9.43
N ASN A 72 2.79 -9.33 -8.75
CA ASN A 72 2.74 -9.68 -7.34
C ASN A 72 3.60 -8.72 -6.53
N VAL A 73 3.12 -8.29 -5.37
CA VAL A 73 3.89 -7.45 -4.45
C VAL A 73 3.74 -7.96 -3.02
N ALA A 74 4.86 -8.22 -2.35
CA ALA A 74 4.91 -8.48 -0.91
C ALA A 74 4.80 -7.14 -0.17
N ILE A 75 3.56 -6.64 -0.04
CA ILE A 75 3.28 -5.36 0.64
C ILE A 75 3.54 -5.47 2.13
N PHE A 76 3.52 -6.68 2.71
CA PHE A 76 3.92 -6.95 4.09
C PHE A 76 4.79 -8.22 4.15
N PRO A 77 5.65 -8.40 5.17
CA PRO A 77 6.43 -9.63 5.38
C PRO A 77 5.60 -10.93 5.51
N PHE A 78 4.30 -10.79 5.80
CA PHE A 78 3.36 -11.89 5.93
C PHE A 78 2.21 -11.82 4.92
N ALA A 79 2.21 -10.88 3.97
CA ALA A 79 1.13 -10.75 3.00
C ALA A 79 1.59 -10.33 1.61
N GLU A 80 1.06 -11.00 0.60
CA GLU A 80 1.22 -10.60 -0.80
C GLU A 80 -0.12 -10.33 -1.47
N ILE A 81 -0.11 -9.37 -2.40
CA ILE A 81 -1.22 -9.07 -3.29
C ILE A 81 -0.74 -9.30 -4.72
N ASN A 82 -1.50 -10.08 -5.48
CA ASN A 82 -1.25 -10.34 -6.88
C ASN A 82 -2.38 -9.78 -7.75
N LEU A 83 -2.02 -9.09 -8.83
CA LEU A 83 -2.95 -8.59 -9.84
C LEU A 83 -2.59 -9.21 -11.17
N SER A 84 -3.54 -9.86 -11.82
CA SER A 84 -3.31 -10.54 -13.11
C SER A 84 -4.40 -10.23 -14.12
N ALA A 85 -4.00 -10.11 -15.38
CA ALA A 85 -4.89 -10.07 -16.54
C ALA A 85 -4.74 -11.39 -17.29
N ILE A 86 -5.80 -12.19 -17.31
CA ILE A 86 -5.85 -13.51 -17.93
C ILE A 86 -6.51 -13.37 -19.31
N ARG A 87 -5.86 -13.91 -20.34
CA ARG A 87 -6.42 -14.10 -21.68
C ARG A 87 -6.79 -15.57 -21.86
N VAL A 88 -8.01 -15.83 -22.33
CA VAL A 88 -8.49 -17.16 -22.70
C VAL A 88 -8.30 -17.35 -24.21
N ILE A 89 -7.33 -18.17 -24.58
CA ILE A 89 -6.98 -18.47 -25.97
C ILE A 89 -8.12 -19.27 -26.60
N GLY A 90 -8.64 -18.78 -27.73
CA GLY A 90 -9.71 -19.43 -28.49
C GLY A 90 -11.13 -18.91 -28.21
N GLU A 91 -11.35 -18.20 -27.10
CA GLU A 91 -12.67 -17.65 -26.74
C GLU A 91 -12.81 -16.19 -27.17
N ARG A 92 -13.96 -15.76 -27.70
CA ARG A 92 -14.19 -14.37 -28.17
C ARG A 92 -14.79 -13.48 -27.07
N ALA A 93 -14.32 -12.23 -26.98
CA ALA A 93 -14.77 -11.27 -25.96
C ALA A 93 -16.22 -10.79 -26.15
N PHE A 94 -16.66 -10.61 -27.41
CA PHE A 94 -18.03 -10.22 -27.76
C PHE A 94 -18.47 -11.04 -28.99
N PRO A 95 -19.02 -12.25 -28.78
CA PRO A 95 -19.36 -13.16 -29.88
C PRO A 95 -20.52 -12.63 -30.76
N ASP A 96 -21.39 -11.78 -30.19
CA ASP A 96 -22.56 -11.22 -30.88
C ASP A 96 -22.23 -10.01 -31.78
N GLN A 97 -20.98 -9.55 -31.81
CA GLN A 97 -20.55 -8.43 -32.64
C GLN A 97 -19.88 -8.93 -33.94
N PRO A 98 -20.46 -8.65 -35.13
CA PRO A 98 -19.89 -9.06 -36.41
C PRO A 98 -18.48 -8.48 -36.61
N GLY A 99 -17.51 -9.33 -36.98
CA GLY A 99 -16.12 -8.92 -37.26
C GLY A 99 -15.20 -8.86 -36.04
N ASN A 100 -15.70 -9.12 -34.82
CA ASN A 100 -14.87 -9.12 -33.63
C ASN A 100 -13.93 -10.35 -33.58
N ARG A 101 -12.62 -10.08 -33.58
CA ARG A 101 -11.55 -11.09 -33.44
C ARG A 101 -10.86 -11.06 -32.06
N GLU A 102 -11.32 -10.22 -31.14
CA GLU A 102 -10.70 -10.10 -29.82
C GLU A 102 -11.00 -11.31 -28.93
N GLN A 103 -9.95 -11.81 -28.28
CA GLN A 103 -10.07 -12.90 -27.32
C GLN A 103 -10.59 -12.42 -25.97
N TYR A 104 -11.33 -13.28 -25.28
CA TYR A 104 -11.83 -13.01 -23.93
C TYR A 104 -10.66 -12.76 -22.96
N LYS A 105 -10.78 -11.71 -22.17
CA LYS A 105 -9.84 -11.38 -21.11
C LYS A 105 -10.58 -11.07 -19.82
N ASP A 106 -9.95 -11.41 -18.71
CA ASP A 106 -10.46 -11.19 -17.37
C ASP A 106 -9.36 -10.64 -16.46
N GLU A 107 -9.77 -9.89 -15.44
CA GLU A 107 -8.88 -9.31 -14.46
C GLU A 107 -9.14 -9.95 -13.10
N ARG A 108 -8.07 -10.35 -12.44
CA ARG A 108 -8.09 -11.10 -11.20
C ARG A 108 -7.19 -10.42 -10.18
N ALA A 109 -7.69 -10.29 -8.96
CA ALA A 109 -6.86 -9.92 -7.81
C ALA A 109 -6.85 -11.06 -6.79
N ASP A 110 -5.67 -11.34 -6.25
CA ASP A 110 -5.43 -12.39 -5.28
C ASP A 110 -4.77 -11.83 -4.03
N VAL A 111 -5.02 -12.47 -2.91
CA VAL A 111 -4.40 -12.16 -1.63
C VAL A 111 -3.91 -13.45 -1.00
N LYS A 112 -2.74 -13.41 -0.37
CA LYS A 112 -2.23 -14.51 0.45
C LYS A 112 -1.65 -13.96 1.74
N LEU A 113 -2.04 -14.56 2.85
CA LEU A 113 -1.64 -14.20 4.21
C LEU A 113 -0.92 -15.40 4.83
N ARG A 114 0.36 -15.23 5.15
CA ARG A 114 1.16 -16.19 5.92
C ARG A 114 0.80 -16.03 7.40
N LEU A 115 0.32 -17.12 7.97
CA LEU A 115 -0.15 -17.25 9.34
C LEU A 115 0.98 -17.66 10.29
N PHE A 116 1.90 -18.50 9.85
CA PHE A 116 3.03 -18.92 10.67
C PHE A 116 4.29 -18.96 9.81
N ASP A 117 5.38 -18.51 10.41
CA ASP A 117 6.71 -18.68 9.85
C ASP A 117 7.18 -20.12 10.08
N GLU A 118 8.07 -20.60 9.21
CA GLU A 118 8.69 -21.91 9.44
C GLU A 118 9.71 -21.78 10.56
N GLU A 119 9.52 -22.55 11.64
CA GLU A 119 10.36 -22.48 12.83
C GLU A 119 10.50 -23.86 13.47
N GLY A 120 11.74 -24.35 13.60
CA GLY A 120 12.03 -25.67 14.17
C GLY A 120 11.24 -26.80 13.49
N ASN A 121 10.25 -27.34 14.19
CA ASN A 121 9.38 -28.41 13.69
C ASN A 121 8.04 -27.94 13.12
N ARG A 122 7.71 -26.65 13.23
CA ARG A 122 6.47 -26.07 12.75
C ARG A 122 6.63 -25.64 11.27
N PRO A 123 5.79 -26.13 10.35
CA PRO A 123 5.81 -25.68 8.96
C PRO A 123 5.29 -24.23 8.87
N ALA A 124 5.70 -23.52 7.83
CA ALA A 124 5.03 -22.28 7.47
C ALA A 124 3.59 -22.59 7.05
N VAL A 125 2.63 -21.76 7.44
CA VAL A 125 1.21 -21.93 7.06
C VAL A 125 0.70 -20.63 6.47
N ALA A 126 -0.05 -20.71 5.38
CA ALA A 126 -0.71 -19.56 4.78
C ALA A 126 -2.15 -19.88 4.39
N ILE A 127 -2.99 -18.85 4.38
CA ILE A 127 -4.31 -18.86 3.75
C ILE A 127 -4.28 -17.89 2.58
N GLY A 128 -5.03 -18.19 1.53
CA GLY A 128 -5.13 -17.30 0.39
C GLY A 128 -6.48 -17.37 -0.28
N ALA A 129 -6.78 -16.30 -1.01
CA ALA A 129 -7.93 -16.21 -1.88
C ALA A 129 -7.47 -15.72 -3.26
N GLN A 130 -7.83 -16.45 -4.30
CA GLN A 130 -7.65 -16.04 -5.69
C GLN A 130 -8.92 -15.43 -6.22
N ASP A 131 -8.78 -14.44 -7.11
CA ASP A 131 -9.88 -13.74 -7.76
C ASP A 131 -10.96 -13.32 -6.75
N PHE A 132 -10.49 -12.72 -5.64
CA PHE A 132 -11.36 -12.27 -4.56
C PHE A 132 -12.07 -10.96 -4.92
N PHE A 133 -11.77 -10.35 -6.06
CA PHE A 133 -12.24 -9.04 -6.52
C PHE A 133 -12.59 -9.10 -8.01
N GLY A 134 -13.57 -8.31 -8.48
CA GLY A 134 -13.94 -8.26 -9.90
C GLY A 134 -15.04 -9.27 -10.31
N THR A 135 -14.87 -9.89 -11.47
CA THR A 135 -15.82 -10.84 -12.08
C THR A 135 -15.89 -12.16 -11.32
N ARG A 136 -14.79 -12.56 -10.68
CA ARG A 136 -14.67 -13.76 -9.84
C ARG A 136 -14.85 -15.06 -10.62
N LEU A 137 -14.42 -15.11 -11.88
CA LEU A 137 -14.52 -16.29 -12.74
C LEU A 137 -13.55 -17.40 -12.37
N PHE A 138 -12.43 -17.06 -11.74
CA PHE A 138 -11.36 -17.99 -11.35
C PHE A 138 -11.16 -18.05 -9.82
N ALA A 139 -12.23 -17.78 -9.06
CA ALA A 139 -12.16 -17.67 -7.60
C ALA A 139 -11.76 -18.98 -6.91
N SER A 140 -10.85 -18.86 -5.93
CA SER A 140 -10.49 -19.95 -5.03
C SER A 140 -10.19 -19.46 -3.62
N GLU A 141 -10.45 -20.29 -2.61
CA GLU A 141 -10.00 -20.11 -1.22
C GLU A 141 -9.21 -21.34 -0.79
N TYR A 142 -8.06 -21.16 -0.14
CA TYR A 142 -7.18 -22.26 0.24
C TYR A 142 -6.41 -22.01 1.53
N VAL A 143 -5.94 -23.12 2.12
CA VAL A 143 -4.91 -23.16 3.15
C VAL A 143 -3.77 -24.05 2.67
N VAL A 144 -2.54 -23.68 2.99
CA VAL A 144 -1.35 -24.43 2.59
C VAL A 144 -0.31 -24.39 3.70
N ALA A 145 0.34 -25.53 3.93
CA ALA A 145 1.49 -25.65 4.81
C ALA A 145 2.73 -26.01 3.99
N SER A 146 3.85 -25.35 4.24
CA SER A 146 5.13 -25.58 3.57
C SER A 146 6.26 -25.85 4.55
N ARG A 147 7.15 -26.76 4.21
CA ARG A 147 8.33 -27.11 5.00
C ARG A 147 9.55 -27.32 4.12
N GLN A 148 10.67 -26.75 4.54
CA GLN A 148 11.94 -26.91 3.87
C GLN A 148 12.78 -27.97 4.58
N LEU A 149 13.20 -28.97 3.81
CA LEU A 149 14.06 -30.07 4.24
C LEU A 149 15.37 -29.99 3.43
N GLY A 150 16.29 -29.13 3.86
CA GLY A 150 17.54 -28.88 3.14
C GLY A 150 17.29 -28.24 1.76
N LEU A 151 17.60 -28.97 0.69
CA LEU A 151 17.41 -28.52 -0.70
C LEU A 151 16.00 -28.77 -1.24
N LEU A 152 15.14 -29.47 -0.49
CA LEU A 152 13.78 -29.83 -0.88
C LEU A 152 12.76 -28.94 -0.14
N ASP A 153 11.88 -28.28 -0.87
CA ASP A 153 10.75 -27.50 -0.31
C ASP A 153 9.42 -28.19 -0.65
N LEU A 154 8.70 -28.63 0.37
CA LEU A 154 7.46 -29.38 0.24
C LEU A 154 6.27 -28.55 0.70
N SER A 155 5.15 -28.67 0.00
CA SER A 155 3.88 -28.08 0.45
C SER A 155 2.71 -29.04 0.31
N LEU A 156 1.79 -28.94 1.25
CA LEU A 156 0.51 -29.63 1.24
C LEU A 156 -0.58 -28.60 1.53
N GLY A 157 -1.61 -28.57 0.69
CA GLY A 157 -2.71 -27.63 0.86
C GLY A 157 -4.06 -28.22 0.52
N TYR A 158 -5.10 -27.46 0.89
CA TYR A 158 -6.49 -27.82 0.67
C TYR A 158 -7.28 -26.57 0.29
N GLY A 159 -7.97 -26.62 -0.85
CA GLY A 159 -8.96 -25.62 -1.24
C GLY A 159 -10.36 -26.07 -0.88
N TRP A 160 -11.21 -25.15 -0.43
CA TRP A 160 -12.58 -25.46 -0.01
C TRP A 160 -13.61 -24.51 -0.63
N ARG A 161 -14.88 -24.96 -0.62
CA ARG A 161 -16.01 -24.17 -1.09
C ARG A 161 -16.32 -23.01 -0.15
N ARG A 162 -15.89 -21.82 -0.58
CA ARG A 162 -16.36 -20.46 -0.25
C ARG A 162 -16.99 -20.22 1.13
N LEU A 163 -16.30 -19.47 1.97
CA LEU A 163 -16.86 -18.73 3.10
C LEU A 163 -17.49 -17.41 2.61
N THR A 164 -18.77 -17.20 2.89
CA THR A 164 -19.43 -15.88 2.75
C THR A 164 -18.88 -14.80 3.70
N ALA A 165 -17.82 -15.08 4.46
CA ALA A 165 -17.36 -14.32 5.62
C ALA A 165 -16.61 -13.01 5.26
N LEU A 166 -15.90 -12.93 4.14
CA LEU A 166 -15.16 -11.72 3.72
C LEU A 166 -16.02 -10.66 3.00
N GLY A 167 -17.35 -10.72 3.15
CA GLY A 167 -18.27 -9.59 2.89
C GLY A 167 -18.45 -9.13 1.43
N ALA A 168 -17.73 -9.65 0.45
CA ALA A 168 -17.81 -9.12 -0.91
C ALA A 168 -18.91 -9.80 -1.75
N GLY A 169 -19.80 -8.97 -2.28
CA GLY A 169 -21.16 -9.26 -2.75
C GLY A 169 -21.36 -10.38 -3.79
N ASN A 170 -22.57 -10.92 -3.72
CA ASN A 170 -23.15 -12.09 -4.39
C ASN A 170 -23.31 -11.90 -5.92
N THR A 171 -22.35 -12.29 -6.78
CA THR A 171 -22.60 -12.37 -8.24
C THR A 171 -23.48 -13.59 -8.47
N GLY A 172 -24.73 -13.37 -8.88
CA GLY A 172 -25.70 -14.45 -9.12
C GLY A 172 -25.28 -15.48 -10.16
N VAL A 173 -24.12 -15.31 -10.82
CA VAL A 173 -23.68 -16.10 -11.97
C VAL A 173 -22.95 -17.39 -11.59
N ASN A 174 -22.39 -17.55 -10.38
CA ASN A 174 -21.78 -18.83 -9.99
C ASN A 174 -21.75 -19.06 -8.47
N ARG A 175 -22.90 -19.43 -7.90
CA ARG A 175 -23.04 -19.77 -6.46
C ARG A 175 -22.29 -21.04 -6.02
N ARG A 176 -21.69 -21.81 -6.93
CA ARG A 176 -21.28 -23.20 -6.65
C ARG A 176 -19.87 -23.62 -7.09
N ARG A 177 -19.09 -22.77 -7.76
CA ARG A 177 -17.80 -23.16 -8.35
C ARG A 177 -16.63 -22.56 -7.57
N ASN A 178 -15.62 -23.38 -7.30
CA ASN A 178 -14.37 -23.06 -6.63
C ASN A 178 -13.27 -23.68 -7.47
N ARG A 179 -12.27 -22.91 -7.91
CA ARG A 179 -11.31 -23.44 -8.89
C ARG A 179 -10.37 -24.46 -8.27
N ILE A 180 -9.79 -24.16 -7.09
CA ILE A 180 -9.01 -25.12 -6.29
C ILE A 180 -9.98 -25.82 -5.33
N ASP A 181 -10.44 -27.03 -5.67
CA ASP A 181 -11.44 -27.76 -4.86
C ASP A 181 -10.88 -29.13 -4.43
N GLY A 182 -10.34 -29.18 -3.21
CA GLY A 182 -9.71 -30.38 -2.64
C GLY A 182 -8.22 -30.23 -2.34
N ALA A 183 -7.57 -31.37 -2.11
CA ALA A 183 -6.16 -31.42 -1.70
C ALA A 183 -5.21 -31.24 -2.88
N PHE A 184 -4.15 -30.46 -2.67
CA PHE A 184 -3.06 -30.25 -3.62
C PHE A 184 -1.71 -30.35 -2.92
N ALA A 185 -0.64 -30.62 -3.68
CA ALA A 185 0.71 -30.74 -3.14
C ALA A 185 1.76 -30.29 -4.14
N GLY A 186 2.91 -29.84 -3.63
CA GLY A 186 4.05 -29.43 -4.46
C GLY A 186 5.38 -29.75 -3.80
N ALA A 187 6.40 -29.99 -4.63
CA ALA A 187 7.76 -30.25 -4.23
C ALA A 187 8.74 -29.51 -5.16
N ARG A 188 9.68 -28.76 -4.60
CA ARG A 188 10.76 -28.07 -5.32
C ARG A 188 12.10 -28.58 -4.80
N LEU A 189 12.90 -29.17 -5.67
CA LEU A 189 14.26 -29.63 -5.37
C LEU A 189 15.27 -28.68 -6.03
N ARG A 190 16.12 -28.05 -5.22
CA ARG A 190 17.21 -27.21 -5.72
C ARG A 190 18.44 -28.05 -6.03
N LEU A 191 19.06 -27.84 -7.19
CA LEU A 191 20.22 -28.63 -7.66
C LEU A 191 21.54 -28.13 -7.05
N GLY A 192 21.58 -27.87 -5.74
CA GLY A 192 22.73 -27.33 -5.00
C GLY A 192 22.38 -26.10 -4.16
N LYS A 193 23.27 -25.65 -3.26
CA LYS A 193 22.97 -24.54 -2.34
C LYS A 193 22.82 -23.19 -3.07
N ASP A 194 23.72 -22.93 -4.01
CA ASP A 194 23.75 -21.66 -4.75
C ASP A 194 23.32 -21.85 -6.21
N SER A 195 22.86 -23.06 -6.56
CA SER A 195 22.45 -23.39 -7.92
C SER A 195 21.28 -22.51 -8.38
N PRO A 196 21.34 -21.94 -9.59
CA PRO A 196 20.22 -21.23 -10.17
C PRO A 196 19.09 -22.17 -10.61
N TRP A 197 19.35 -23.48 -10.70
CA TRP A 197 18.42 -24.50 -11.18
C TRP A 197 17.59 -25.15 -10.07
N SER A 198 16.30 -25.34 -10.33
CA SER A 198 15.40 -26.15 -9.50
C SER A 198 14.51 -27.06 -10.36
N LEU A 199 14.17 -28.22 -9.84
CA LEU A 199 13.19 -29.13 -10.41
C LEU A 199 11.92 -29.11 -9.56
N VAL A 200 10.77 -29.07 -10.20
CA VAL A 200 9.47 -28.96 -9.54
C VAL A 200 8.56 -30.08 -9.97
N ALA A 201 7.84 -30.63 -9.00
CA ALA A 201 6.75 -31.57 -9.21
C ALA A 201 5.53 -31.07 -8.40
N GLU A 202 4.36 -31.05 -9.02
CA GLU A 202 3.13 -30.52 -8.43
C GLU A 202 1.96 -31.43 -8.76
N ARG A 203 1.09 -31.69 -7.79
CA ARG A 203 -0.25 -32.22 -8.03
C ARG A 203 -1.24 -31.08 -7.84
N ASP A 204 -1.87 -30.65 -8.93
CA ASP A 204 -2.86 -29.58 -8.88
C ASP A 204 -4.20 -30.05 -8.30
N GLY A 205 -4.91 -29.11 -7.66
CA GLY A 205 -6.25 -29.30 -7.10
C GLY A 205 -7.35 -28.61 -7.92
N TYR A 206 -7.11 -28.35 -9.21
CA TYR A 206 -8.08 -27.64 -10.05
C TYR A 206 -9.25 -28.56 -10.46
N ASP A 207 -10.49 -28.11 -10.25
CA ASP A 207 -11.70 -28.76 -10.78
C ASP A 207 -11.91 -28.37 -12.25
N TYR A 208 -11.08 -28.90 -13.15
CA TYR A 208 -11.11 -28.60 -14.59
C TYR A 208 -12.47 -28.89 -15.24
N ALA A 209 -13.20 -29.90 -14.76
CA ALA A 209 -14.53 -30.25 -15.26
C ALA A 209 -15.57 -29.14 -15.01
N ARG A 210 -15.34 -28.28 -14.01
CA ARG A 210 -16.19 -27.14 -13.70
C ARG A 210 -15.48 -25.80 -13.90
N ASP A 211 -14.36 -25.75 -14.60
CA ASP A 211 -13.67 -24.50 -14.91
C ASP A 211 -14.56 -23.58 -15.78
N THR A 212 -14.19 -22.31 -15.89
CA THR A 212 -14.89 -21.35 -16.74
C THR A 212 -14.51 -21.61 -18.21
N PHE A 213 -15.45 -21.41 -19.15
CA PHE A 213 -15.25 -21.65 -20.59
C PHE A 213 -14.91 -23.09 -21.00
N VAL A 214 -15.30 -24.09 -20.20
CA VAL A 214 -15.09 -25.52 -20.49
C VAL A 214 -15.55 -25.90 -21.89
N SER A 215 -16.74 -25.47 -22.31
CA SER A 215 -17.31 -25.81 -23.62
C SER A 215 -16.52 -25.25 -24.82
N ALA A 216 -15.73 -24.19 -24.62
CA ALA A 216 -14.97 -23.54 -25.68
C ALA A 216 -13.48 -23.88 -25.67
N THR A 217 -12.94 -24.16 -24.48
CA THR A 217 -11.50 -24.39 -24.28
C THR A 217 -11.14 -25.87 -24.17
N HIS A 218 -12.13 -26.74 -23.99
CA HIS A 218 -11.95 -28.18 -23.73
C HIS A 218 -11.01 -28.45 -22.54
N VAL A 219 -10.92 -27.51 -21.59
CA VAL A 219 -10.02 -27.63 -20.45
C VAL A 219 -10.41 -28.78 -19.53
N ASP A 220 -11.66 -29.24 -19.59
CA ASP A 220 -12.17 -30.43 -18.90
C ASP A 220 -11.54 -31.74 -19.37
N GLU A 221 -10.92 -31.77 -20.56
CA GLU A 221 -10.10 -32.91 -21.00
C GLU A 221 -8.82 -33.07 -20.16
N ARG A 222 -8.40 -32.02 -19.44
CA ARG A 222 -7.33 -32.11 -18.45
C ARG A 222 -7.85 -32.87 -17.23
N LYS A 223 -7.55 -34.17 -17.20
CA LYS A 223 -7.67 -34.97 -15.99
C LYS A 223 -6.52 -34.55 -15.06
N GLY A 224 -6.84 -33.79 -14.01
CA GLY A 224 -5.86 -33.29 -13.03
C GLY A 224 -4.84 -34.36 -12.62
N GLY A 225 -3.58 -33.98 -12.44
CA GLY A 225 -2.46 -34.93 -12.37
C GLY A 225 -1.14 -34.32 -11.92
N LEU A 226 -0.04 -35.05 -12.13
CA LEU A 226 1.31 -34.62 -11.81
C LEU A 226 1.83 -33.69 -12.92
N ASN A 227 2.06 -32.43 -12.56
CA ASN A 227 2.74 -31.43 -13.37
C ASN A 227 4.21 -31.38 -12.97
N VAL A 228 5.11 -31.19 -13.93
CA VAL A 228 6.55 -31.07 -13.67
C VAL A 228 7.12 -29.83 -14.33
N ALA A 229 8.16 -29.24 -13.73
CA ALA A 229 8.83 -28.10 -14.31
C ALA A 229 10.34 -28.06 -14.01
N ALA A 230 11.06 -27.40 -14.90
CA ALA A 230 12.42 -26.94 -14.65
C ALA A 230 12.41 -25.42 -14.49
N GLU A 231 13.02 -24.94 -13.40
CA GLU A 231 13.13 -23.53 -13.05
C GLU A 231 14.59 -23.09 -13.13
N TYR A 232 14.82 -21.91 -13.70
CA TYR A 232 16.10 -21.23 -13.72
C TYR A 232 15.94 -19.82 -13.16
N ARG A 233 16.77 -19.49 -12.17
CA ARG A 233 16.77 -18.18 -11.52
C ARG A 233 18.12 -17.49 -11.64
N TRP A 234 18.14 -16.34 -12.30
CA TRP A 234 19.31 -15.48 -12.41
C TRP A 234 19.03 -14.11 -11.80
N ASN A 235 19.41 -13.92 -10.54
CA ASN A 235 19.22 -12.68 -9.77
C ASN A 235 17.77 -12.18 -9.84
N TRP A 236 17.50 -11.24 -10.74
CA TRP A 236 16.21 -10.60 -10.96
C TRP A 236 15.33 -11.32 -12.00
N LEU A 237 15.88 -12.22 -12.83
CA LEU A 237 15.14 -12.95 -13.87
C LEU A 237 14.81 -14.39 -13.44
N GLY A 238 13.57 -14.82 -13.67
CA GLY A 238 13.11 -16.18 -13.48
C GLY A 238 12.50 -16.76 -14.76
N VAL A 239 12.84 -18.00 -15.09
CA VAL A 239 12.28 -18.77 -16.21
C VAL A 239 11.81 -20.12 -15.67
N GLN A 240 10.57 -20.50 -15.98
CA GLN A 240 10.02 -21.82 -15.65
C GLN A 240 9.45 -22.45 -16.93
N LEU A 241 9.92 -23.64 -17.24
CA LEU A 241 9.40 -24.50 -18.31
C LEU A 241 8.64 -25.65 -17.65
N SER A 242 7.35 -25.74 -17.90
CA SER A 242 6.47 -26.73 -17.28
C SER A 242 5.81 -27.66 -18.30
N ARG A 243 5.45 -28.85 -17.84
CA ARG A 243 4.61 -29.81 -18.54
C ARG A 243 3.40 -30.08 -17.65
N GLN A 244 2.23 -29.60 -18.08
CA GLN A 244 0.97 -29.72 -17.35
C GLN A 244 0.05 -30.71 -18.09
N GLY A 245 0.11 -31.99 -17.70
CA GLY A 245 -0.48 -33.07 -18.48
C GLY A 245 0.13 -33.12 -19.90
N LYS A 246 -0.68 -32.79 -20.92
CA LYS A 246 -0.25 -32.74 -22.33
C LYS A 246 0.18 -31.35 -22.81
N GLU A 247 0.00 -30.32 -21.99
CA GLU A 247 0.25 -28.94 -22.39
C GLU A 247 1.64 -28.48 -21.91
N PRO A 248 2.50 -27.96 -22.80
CA PRO A 248 3.69 -27.25 -22.36
C PRO A 248 3.28 -25.88 -21.78
N GLY A 249 4.04 -25.42 -20.79
CA GLY A 249 3.87 -24.10 -20.21
C GLY A 249 5.21 -23.36 -20.10
N LEU A 250 5.17 -22.06 -20.30
CA LEU A 250 6.30 -21.14 -20.09
C LEU A 250 5.86 -20.06 -19.11
N ASN A 251 6.70 -19.76 -18.13
CA ASN A 251 6.53 -18.61 -17.25
C ASN A 251 7.85 -17.82 -17.18
N LEU A 252 7.76 -16.54 -17.51
CA LEU A 252 8.87 -15.58 -17.44
C LEU A 252 8.55 -14.54 -16.36
N SER A 253 9.51 -14.26 -15.49
CA SER A 253 9.33 -13.31 -14.39
C SER A 253 10.54 -12.42 -14.16
N VAL A 254 10.28 -11.20 -13.68
CA VAL A 254 11.25 -10.20 -13.23
C VAL A 254 10.92 -9.83 -11.79
N ARG A 255 11.92 -9.82 -10.90
CA ARG A 255 11.81 -9.43 -9.50
C ARG A 255 12.64 -8.20 -9.20
N LEU A 256 12.04 -7.22 -8.55
CA LEU A 256 12.73 -6.01 -8.07
C LEU A 256 12.56 -5.88 -6.55
N PRO A 257 13.67 -5.74 -5.79
CA PRO A 257 13.62 -5.46 -4.35
C PRO A 257 13.34 -3.98 -4.13
N LEU A 258 12.10 -3.62 -3.80
CA LEU A 258 11.66 -2.25 -3.61
C LEU A 258 12.25 -1.58 -2.36
N GLU A 259 12.78 -2.35 -1.41
CA GLU A 259 13.49 -1.80 -0.24
C GLU A 259 14.95 -1.42 -0.53
N ARG A 260 15.43 -1.65 -1.74
CA ARG A 260 16.71 -1.09 -2.17
C ARG A 260 16.48 0.29 -2.76
N ARG A 261 17.12 1.29 -2.16
CA ARG A 261 16.97 2.72 -2.47
C ARG A 261 17.36 3.11 -3.90
N GLN A 262 18.39 2.47 -4.43
CA GLN A 262 18.93 2.81 -5.75
C GLN A 262 19.35 1.54 -6.50
N PHE A 263 18.86 1.39 -7.73
CA PHE A 263 19.28 0.32 -8.64
C PHE A 263 20.37 0.79 -9.60
N VAL A 264 20.29 2.04 -10.07
CA VAL A 264 21.21 2.64 -11.05
C VAL A 264 21.94 3.84 -10.43
N PRO A 265 23.29 3.84 -10.34
CA PRO A 265 24.08 4.96 -9.80
C PRO A 265 23.91 6.28 -10.56
N LYS A 266 24.02 7.43 -9.87
CA LYS A 266 23.84 8.79 -10.43
C LYS A 266 25.09 9.35 -11.12
N ILE A 267 25.62 8.62 -12.10
CA ILE A 267 26.90 8.96 -12.74
C ILE A 267 26.85 10.20 -13.65
N ASP A 268 25.67 10.57 -14.14
CA ASP A 268 25.51 11.66 -15.10
C ASP A 268 25.00 12.97 -14.45
N GLU A 269 24.91 13.01 -13.11
CA GLU A 269 24.61 14.26 -12.39
C GLU A 269 25.80 15.23 -12.43
N PRO A 270 25.56 16.56 -12.48
CA PRO A 270 26.61 17.54 -12.31
C PRO A 270 27.40 17.25 -11.02
N PRO A 271 28.75 17.27 -11.08
CA PRO A 271 29.56 16.99 -9.92
C PRO A 271 29.37 18.05 -8.84
N PRO A 272 29.45 17.69 -7.55
CA PRO A 272 29.37 18.65 -6.47
C PRO A 272 30.53 19.66 -6.55
N TYR A 273 30.35 20.86 -6.02
CA TYR A 273 31.42 21.85 -5.97
C TYR A 273 32.54 21.41 -5.02
N THR A 274 33.75 21.23 -5.55
CA THR A 274 34.93 20.74 -4.81
C THR A 274 36.15 21.65 -4.93
N ARG A 275 36.04 22.78 -5.64
CA ARG A 275 37.18 23.69 -5.85
C ARG A 275 37.52 24.39 -4.53
N LEU A 276 38.73 24.14 -4.02
CA LEU A 276 39.26 24.82 -2.85
C LEU A 276 39.87 26.15 -3.27
N ARG A 277 39.35 27.25 -2.74
CA ARG A 277 39.88 28.61 -2.90
C ARG A 277 40.02 29.25 -1.51
N PRO A 278 40.94 30.20 -1.31
CA PRO A 278 40.97 31.00 -0.10
C PRO A 278 39.62 31.70 0.10
N ARG A 279 39.01 31.52 1.28
CA ARG A 279 37.76 32.20 1.62
C ARG A 279 38.02 33.68 1.87
N PRO A 280 37.16 34.60 1.38
CA PRO A 280 37.33 36.03 1.64
C PRO A 280 37.17 36.33 3.13
N LEU A 281 37.75 37.44 3.59
CA LEU A 281 37.45 37.95 4.92
C LEU A 281 36.04 38.55 4.94
N LEU A 282 35.40 38.60 6.11
CA LEU A 282 34.06 39.19 6.26
C LEU A 282 33.98 40.64 5.75
N ALA A 283 35.04 41.43 5.95
CA ALA A 283 35.14 42.80 5.47
C ALA A 283 35.29 42.92 3.94
N GLU A 284 35.70 41.84 3.28
CA GLU A 284 35.86 41.76 1.81
C GLU A 284 34.59 41.23 1.13
N TRP A 285 33.64 40.70 1.90
CA TRP A 285 32.39 40.17 1.37
C TRP A 285 31.59 41.27 0.66
N ASN A 286 31.20 41.00 -0.58
CA ASN A 286 30.47 41.94 -1.41
C ASN A 286 29.64 41.18 -2.46
N ALA A 287 28.88 41.92 -3.27
CA ALA A 287 28.01 41.36 -4.31
C ALA A 287 28.72 40.38 -5.26
N ARG A 288 29.99 40.63 -5.62
CA ARG A 288 30.75 39.75 -6.51
C ARG A 288 30.96 38.36 -5.92
N HIS A 289 31.20 38.27 -4.61
CA HIS A 289 31.37 36.99 -3.92
C HIS A 289 30.04 36.23 -3.80
N GLU A 290 28.95 36.94 -3.54
CA GLU A 290 27.61 36.35 -3.58
C GLU A 290 27.25 35.84 -4.99
N ASP A 291 27.62 36.57 -6.05
CA ASP A 291 27.42 36.15 -7.44
C ASP A 291 28.24 34.89 -7.76
N GLU A 292 29.45 34.77 -7.24
CA GLU A 292 30.26 33.57 -7.39
C GLU A 292 29.60 32.36 -6.72
N LEU A 293 29.05 32.54 -5.52
CA LEU A 293 28.26 31.51 -4.84
C LEU A 293 27.00 31.14 -5.64
N ALA A 294 26.25 32.13 -6.13
CA ALA A 294 25.08 31.90 -6.97
C ALA A 294 25.45 31.12 -8.24
N ARG A 295 26.51 31.52 -8.96
CA ARG A 295 27.00 30.79 -10.16
C ARG A 295 27.38 29.35 -9.85
N ALA A 296 28.03 29.11 -8.72
CA ALA A 296 28.41 27.76 -8.31
C ALA A 296 27.19 26.88 -8.01
N LEU A 297 26.13 27.44 -7.41
CA LEU A 297 24.86 26.75 -7.20
C LEU A 297 24.14 26.51 -8.53
N PHE A 298 24.05 27.51 -9.41
CA PHE A 298 23.47 27.34 -10.73
C PHE A 298 24.21 26.27 -11.54
N ALA A 299 25.55 26.23 -11.54
CA ALA A 299 26.32 25.21 -12.23
C ALA A 299 26.00 23.76 -11.77
N GLN A 300 25.47 23.60 -10.56
CA GLN A 300 25.05 22.32 -10.00
C GLN A 300 23.56 21.99 -10.24
N GLY A 301 22.80 22.88 -10.90
CA GLY A 301 21.40 22.65 -11.24
C GLY A 301 20.38 23.27 -10.30
N PHE A 302 20.79 24.08 -9.32
CA PHE A 302 19.84 24.82 -8.48
C PHE A 302 19.13 25.93 -9.26
N GLU A 303 17.93 26.30 -8.78
CA GLU A 303 17.05 27.36 -9.28
C GLU A 303 16.52 28.19 -8.09
N ASP A 304 15.88 29.33 -8.36
CA ASP A 304 15.30 30.22 -7.33
C ASP A 304 16.28 30.54 -6.18
N VAL A 305 17.54 30.88 -6.53
CA VAL A 305 18.63 31.06 -5.56
C VAL A 305 18.53 32.44 -4.90
N SER A 306 18.40 32.48 -3.58
CA SER A 306 18.52 33.70 -2.77
C SER A 306 19.62 33.55 -1.74
N ILE A 307 20.51 34.55 -1.64
CA ILE A 307 21.67 34.56 -0.75
C ILE A 307 21.68 35.87 0.01
N ARG A 308 21.87 35.81 1.34
CA ARG A 308 22.10 37.00 2.17
C ARG A 308 23.01 36.67 3.34
N LEU A 309 24.04 37.47 3.56
CA LEU A 309 24.82 37.48 4.80
C LEU A 309 24.28 38.57 5.73
N ASP A 310 24.00 38.24 6.99
CA ASP A 310 23.57 39.22 7.99
C ASP A 310 24.72 39.77 8.85
N ASP A 311 24.44 40.83 9.61
CA ASP A 311 25.43 41.52 10.47
C ASP A 311 26.05 40.63 11.54
N ARG A 312 25.46 39.46 11.83
CA ARG A 312 25.98 38.48 12.79
C ARG A 312 26.86 37.42 12.13
N ALA A 313 27.20 37.60 10.85
CA ALA A 313 27.92 36.66 10.01
C ALA A 313 27.18 35.31 9.85
N VAL A 314 25.84 35.34 9.76
CA VAL A 314 25.03 34.19 9.40
C VAL A 314 24.67 34.26 7.92
N LEU A 315 25.04 33.23 7.17
CA LEU A 315 24.75 33.13 5.75
C LEU A 315 23.41 32.42 5.53
N HIS A 316 22.43 33.12 4.99
CA HIS A 316 21.12 32.58 4.61
C HIS A 316 21.12 32.26 3.12
N VAL A 317 20.79 31.03 2.78
CA VAL A 317 20.69 30.56 1.40
C VAL A 317 19.34 29.85 1.22
N ALA A 318 18.53 30.32 0.28
CA ALA A 318 17.31 29.64 -0.14
C ALA A 318 17.48 29.14 -1.57
N VAL A 319 17.08 27.90 -1.84
CA VAL A 319 17.29 27.24 -3.13
C VAL A 319 16.16 26.27 -3.45
N SER A 320 15.87 26.13 -4.74
CA SER A 320 15.05 25.06 -5.30
C SER A 320 15.92 24.13 -6.14
N HIS A 321 15.52 22.87 -6.29
CA HIS A 321 16.20 21.95 -7.20
C HIS A 321 15.20 21.13 -8.02
N PRO A 322 15.19 21.24 -9.37
CA PRO A 322 14.18 20.60 -10.24
C PRO A 322 14.24 19.07 -10.26
N ARG A 323 15.45 18.50 -10.15
CA ARG A 323 15.71 17.06 -10.40
C ARG A 323 15.93 16.22 -9.15
N ILE A 324 16.80 16.65 -8.22
CA ILE A 324 17.05 15.96 -6.95
C ILE A 324 15.77 15.98 -6.10
N SER A 325 15.23 14.78 -5.84
CA SER A 325 14.03 14.56 -5.03
C SER A 325 14.34 14.56 -3.51
N ARG A 326 15.55 14.12 -3.13
CA ARG A 326 16.00 14.05 -1.73
C ARG A 326 16.48 15.40 -1.24
N THR A 327 15.68 16.03 -0.38
CA THR A 327 15.96 17.35 0.19
C THR A 327 17.30 17.38 0.92
N ALA A 328 17.62 16.39 1.74
CA ALA A 328 18.88 16.35 2.49
C ALA A 328 20.11 16.36 1.56
N ARG A 329 20.08 15.59 0.46
CA ARG A 329 21.16 15.57 -0.53
C ARG A 329 21.30 16.92 -1.26
N ALA A 330 20.19 17.52 -1.67
CA ALA A 330 20.20 18.86 -2.27
C ALA A 330 20.76 19.92 -1.29
N VAL A 331 20.33 19.88 -0.03
CA VAL A 331 20.87 20.74 1.03
C VAL A 331 22.38 20.49 1.23
N GLY A 332 22.82 19.24 1.16
CA GLY A 332 24.22 18.85 1.25
C GLY A 332 25.10 19.49 0.19
N ARG A 333 24.67 19.44 -1.08
CA ARG A 333 25.35 20.13 -2.18
C ARG A 333 25.38 21.64 -1.99
N ALA A 334 24.24 22.23 -1.60
CA ALA A 334 24.13 23.67 -1.37
C ALA A 334 25.03 24.14 -0.21
N VAL A 335 24.99 23.46 0.94
CA VAL A 335 25.79 23.83 2.12
C VAL A 335 27.29 23.59 1.90
N ARG A 336 27.68 22.55 1.15
CA ARG A 336 29.09 22.35 0.75
C ARG A 336 29.61 23.52 -0.08
N THR A 337 28.82 23.97 -1.04
CA THR A 337 29.15 25.12 -1.89
C THR A 337 29.23 26.41 -1.06
N ALA A 338 28.24 26.64 -0.18
CA ALA A 338 28.22 27.79 0.72
C ALA A 338 29.41 27.78 1.69
N LEU A 339 29.77 26.62 2.26
CA LEU A 339 30.91 26.47 3.17
C LEU A 339 32.23 26.88 2.50
N LEU A 340 32.42 26.51 1.23
CA LEU A 340 33.64 26.76 0.47
C LEU A 340 33.76 28.20 -0.05
N LEU A 341 32.64 28.90 -0.25
CA LEU A 341 32.62 30.24 -0.84
C LEU A 341 32.23 31.36 0.13
N SER A 342 31.69 31.03 1.30
CA SER A 342 31.36 32.00 2.35
C SER A 342 32.61 32.63 2.98
N PRO A 343 32.48 33.78 3.68
CA PRO A 343 33.59 34.39 4.40
C PRO A 343 34.21 33.45 5.45
N ALA A 344 35.52 33.62 5.68
CA ALA A 344 36.25 32.81 6.66
C ALA A 344 35.67 32.89 8.09
N GLN A 345 35.11 34.05 8.45
CA GLN A 345 34.50 34.34 9.75
C GLN A 345 32.98 34.07 9.81
N THR A 346 32.42 33.34 8.85
CA THR A 346 31.00 32.91 8.90
C THR A 346 30.77 32.06 10.15
N ARG A 347 29.75 32.42 10.95
CA ARG A 347 29.42 31.71 12.18
C ARG A 347 28.45 30.56 11.96
N GLU A 348 27.50 30.76 11.06
CA GLU A 348 26.41 29.82 10.81
C GLU A 348 26.00 29.88 9.34
N ILE A 349 25.63 28.72 8.78
CA ILE A 349 25.03 28.63 7.44
C ILE A 349 23.62 28.08 7.58
N ARG A 350 22.64 28.77 6.98
CA ARG A 350 21.24 28.38 6.96
C ARG A 350 20.80 28.07 5.54
N ILE A 351 20.38 26.83 5.28
CA ILE A 351 19.83 26.42 3.98
C ILE A 351 18.31 26.23 4.09
N THR A 352 17.55 26.91 3.23
CA THR A 352 16.10 26.80 3.16
C THR A 352 15.68 26.24 1.79
N PRO A 353 15.51 24.92 1.64
CA PRO A 353 14.95 24.33 0.43
C PRO A 353 13.51 24.77 0.18
N THR A 354 13.17 25.03 -1.08
CA THR A 354 11.83 25.48 -1.51
C THR A 354 11.19 24.59 -2.54
N GLU A 355 9.85 24.54 -2.52
CA GLU A 355 9.01 23.95 -3.55
C GLU A 355 8.04 25.02 -4.08
N HIS A 356 8.19 25.44 -5.33
CA HIS A 356 7.38 26.51 -5.93
C HIS A 356 7.32 27.78 -5.06
N GLY A 357 8.48 28.19 -4.54
CA GLY A 357 8.62 29.33 -3.62
C GLY A 357 8.11 29.09 -2.19
N MET A 358 7.53 27.92 -1.88
CA MET A 358 7.12 27.56 -0.52
C MET A 358 8.28 26.89 0.21
N PRO A 359 8.67 27.36 1.41
CA PRO A 359 9.78 26.74 2.12
C PRO A 359 9.37 25.40 2.74
N VAL A 360 10.23 24.39 2.58
CA VAL A 360 10.00 23.03 3.09
C VAL A 360 10.47 22.92 4.54
N ALA A 361 11.72 23.26 4.78
CA ALA A 361 12.39 23.21 6.08
C ALA A 361 13.54 24.21 6.10
N ARG A 362 14.09 24.50 7.28
CA ARG A 362 15.32 25.28 7.45
C ARG A 362 16.35 24.40 8.14
N TYR A 363 17.49 24.24 7.49
CA TYR A 363 18.67 23.56 8.04
C TYR A 363 19.64 24.62 8.55
N GLU A 364 20.05 24.50 9.80
CA GLU A 364 20.93 25.45 10.49
C GLU A 364 22.21 24.72 10.91
N PHE A 365 23.33 25.12 10.32
CA PHE A 365 24.65 24.54 10.56
C PHE A 365 25.47 25.51 11.42
N VAL A 366 25.57 25.22 12.71
CA VAL A 366 26.24 26.10 13.70
C VAL A 366 27.72 25.74 13.94
N ASP A 367 28.12 24.50 13.65
CA ASP A 367 29.52 24.06 13.71
C ASP A 367 30.06 23.78 12.30
N LEU A 368 30.62 24.81 11.67
CA LEU A 368 31.16 24.72 10.32
C LEU A 368 32.44 23.86 10.24
N ALA A 369 33.16 23.70 11.36
CA ALA A 369 34.34 22.85 11.41
C ALA A 369 33.95 21.36 11.41
N ALA A 370 32.92 21.00 12.18
CA ALA A 370 32.30 19.67 12.13
C ALA A 370 31.76 19.36 10.74
N LEU A 371 31.06 20.31 10.11
CA LEU A 371 30.55 20.18 8.74
C LEU A 371 31.67 19.94 7.72
N GLN A 372 32.79 20.69 7.83
CA GLN A 372 33.95 20.49 6.96
C GLN A 372 34.58 19.10 7.16
N ARG A 373 34.73 18.65 8.41
CA ARG A 373 35.23 17.30 8.72
C ARG A 373 34.33 16.21 8.16
N TYR A 374 33.00 16.38 8.23
CA TYR A 374 32.04 15.45 7.62
C TYR A 374 32.24 15.34 6.11
N PHE A 375 32.31 16.45 5.38
CA PHE A 375 32.55 16.42 3.93
C PHE A 375 33.92 15.87 3.53
N ASN A 376 34.89 15.88 4.45
CA ASN A 376 36.21 15.27 4.28
C ASN A 376 36.24 13.78 4.69
N GLY A 377 35.13 13.20 5.13
CA GLY A 377 35.05 11.82 5.62
C GLY A 377 35.69 11.58 6.99
N GLN A 378 35.93 12.65 7.77
CA GLN A 378 36.61 12.62 9.08
C GLN A 378 35.66 12.67 10.28
N LEU A 379 34.36 12.81 10.04
CA LEU A 379 33.31 12.86 11.06
C LEU A 379 32.10 12.05 10.56
N PRO A 380 31.55 11.12 11.35
CA PRO A 380 30.35 10.39 10.96
C PRO A 380 29.10 11.29 11.06
N ARG A 381 28.08 11.02 10.22
CA ARG A 381 26.81 11.77 10.19
C ARG A 381 26.16 11.91 11.57
N ARG A 382 26.16 10.84 12.36
CA ARG A 382 25.53 10.82 13.70
C ARG A 382 26.13 11.85 14.66
N GLU A 383 27.41 12.16 14.52
CA GLU A 383 28.06 13.21 15.29
C GLU A 383 27.72 14.59 14.72
N LEU A 384 27.73 14.75 13.39
CA LEU A 384 27.28 16.00 12.74
C LEU A 384 25.83 16.36 13.12
N ALA A 385 24.93 15.38 13.20
CA ALA A 385 23.52 15.58 13.52
C ALA A 385 23.30 16.26 14.89
N GLN A 386 24.29 16.19 15.81
CA GLN A 386 24.21 16.85 17.11
C GLN A 386 24.41 18.37 17.02
N SER A 387 25.01 18.86 15.93
CA SER A 387 25.29 20.28 15.68
C SER A 387 24.46 20.89 14.55
N VAL A 388 23.41 20.21 14.09
CA VAL A 388 22.51 20.69 13.03
C VAL A 388 21.08 20.75 13.56
N SER A 389 20.44 21.92 13.50
CA SER A 389 19.01 22.07 13.76
C SER A 389 18.22 22.07 12.47
N ILE A 390 17.08 21.38 12.48
CA ILE A 390 16.13 21.33 11.36
C ILE A 390 14.77 21.80 11.90
N ASP A 391 14.31 22.94 11.39
CA ASP A 391 13.06 23.56 11.82
C ASP A 391 12.09 23.81 10.67
N ALA A 392 10.80 23.85 11.00
CA ALA A 392 9.78 24.30 10.05
C ALA A 392 10.00 25.78 9.72
N ALA A 393 10.17 26.08 8.43
CA ALA A 393 10.40 27.44 7.96
C ALA A 393 9.19 28.35 8.20
N ALA A 394 9.47 29.62 8.52
CA ALA A 394 8.46 30.65 8.71
C ALA A 394 8.05 31.30 7.39
N PRO A 395 6.83 31.87 7.31
CA PRO A 395 6.48 32.83 6.25
C PRO A 395 7.55 33.92 6.18
N GLY A 396 8.04 34.25 4.98
CA GLY A 396 9.11 35.24 4.83
C GLY A 396 10.47 34.80 5.41
N ALA A 397 10.69 33.49 5.58
CA ALA A 397 12.02 32.94 5.91
C ALA A 397 13.08 33.24 4.83
N PHE A 398 12.64 33.70 3.66
CA PHE A 398 13.49 34.19 2.58
C PHE A 398 13.94 35.61 2.88
N PRO A 399 15.24 35.89 2.82
CA PRO A 399 15.69 37.25 2.60
C PRO A 399 15.12 37.77 1.28
N ASP A 400 14.41 38.89 1.30
CA ASP A 400 14.26 39.68 0.07
C ASP A 400 15.66 40.20 -0.28
N ALA A 401 16.25 39.60 -1.31
CA ALA A 401 17.33 40.26 -2.02
C ALA A 401 16.66 41.49 -2.67
N GLY A 402 16.98 42.72 -2.23
CA GLY A 402 16.31 43.93 -2.74
C GLY A 402 16.26 43.99 -4.28
N GLU A 403 15.37 44.81 -4.85
CA GLU A 403 15.04 44.83 -6.29
C GLU A 403 16.28 44.86 -7.23
N GLU A 404 17.32 45.62 -6.88
CA GLU A 404 18.58 45.68 -7.65
C GLU A 404 19.31 44.31 -7.73
N ARG A 405 19.24 43.52 -6.66
CA ARG A 405 19.87 42.20 -6.57
C ARG A 405 19.07 41.16 -7.33
N GLN A 406 17.74 41.25 -7.29
CA GLN A 406 16.86 40.44 -8.13
C GLN A 406 17.15 40.66 -9.62
N ALA A 407 17.47 41.89 -10.04
CA ALA A 407 17.84 42.18 -11.43
C ALA A 407 19.15 41.51 -11.86
N VAL A 408 20.19 41.50 -11.00
CA VAL A 408 21.49 40.84 -11.30
C VAL A 408 21.35 39.32 -11.33
N ILE A 409 20.63 38.73 -10.38
CA ILE A 409 20.32 37.29 -10.40
C ILE A 409 19.53 36.98 -11.67
N ALA A 410 18.55 37.80 -12.02
CA ALA A 410 17.75 37.65 -13.22
C ALA A 410 18.58 37.79 -14.52
N GLU A 411 19.63 38.59 -14.56
CA GLU A 411 20.58 38.67 -15.68
C GLU A 411 21.45 37.41 -15.79
N MET A 412 21.98 36.93 -14.67
CA MET A 412 22.74 35.66 -14.61
C MET A 412 21.88 34.45 -14.98
N GLU A 413 20.60 34.50 -14.66
CA GLU A 413 19.62 33.49 -15.07
C GLU A 413 19.35 33.51 -16.59
N ALA A 414 19.35 34.70 -17.20
CA ALA A 414 19.19 34.88 -18.64
C ALA A 414 20.42 34.38 -19.43
N GLU A 415 21.63 34.57 -18.91
CA GLU A 415 22.86 34.01 -19.50
C GLU A 415 22.89 32.48 -19.51
N ARG A 416 22.13 31.83 -18.63
CA ARG A 416 22.03 30.37 -18.53
C ARG A 416 20.90 29.78 -19.38
N GLU A 417 20.11 30.61 -20.08
CA GLU A 417 19.06 30.12 -20.97
C GLU A 417 19.66 29.16 -22.01
N ARG A 418 19.33 27.88 -21.87
CA ARG A 418 19.61 26.89 -22.91
C ARG A 418 18.45 26.97 -23.90
N PRO A 419 18.68 27.43 -25.15
CA PRO A 419 17.58 27.71 -26.07
C PRO A 419 16.77 26.44 -26.30
N PHE A 420 17.40 25.30 -26.57
CA PHE A 420 16.78 23.97 -26.51
C PHE A 420 17.85 22.86 -26.36
N GLU A 421 17.56 21.82 -25.58
CA GLU A 421 18.37 20.61 -25.41
C GLU A 421 17.56 19.38 -25.84
N ILE A 422 18.19 18.47 -26.60
CA ILE A 422 17.61 17.16 -26.92
C ILE A 422 18.06 16.20 -25.81
N ALA A 423 17.13 15.81 -24.95
CA ALA A 423 17.36 14.84 -23.90
C ALA A 423 16.90 13.45 -24.35
N THR A 424 17.77 12.45 -24.18
CA THR A 424 17.49 11.04 -24.50
C THR A 424 17.49 10.21 -23.23
N GLY A 425 16.44 9.41 -23.02
CA GLY A 425 16.31 8.57 -21.82
C GLY A 425 16.06 9.32 -20.51
N GLU A 426 15.79 10.64 -20.54
CA GLU A 426 15.48 11.43 -19.34
C GLU A 426 13.96 11.45 -19.05
N ASP A 427 13.61 11.49 -17.75
CA ASP A 427 12.23 11.41 -17.22
C ASP A 427 11.38 10.26 -17.79
N GLY A 428 12.02 9.17 -18.21
CA GLY A 428 11.36 8.03 -18.82
C GLY A 428 10.92 8.25 -20.27
N HIS A 429 11.37 9.32 -20.92
CA HIS A 429 11.12 9.60 -22.33
C HIS A 429 12.28 9.11 -23.20
N LEU A 430 11.95 8.49 -24.34
CA LEU A 430 12.97 8.04 -25.30
C LEU A 430 13.75 9.24 -25.87
N VAL A 431 13.01 10.26 -26.30
CA VAL A 431 13.52 11.55 -26.79
C VAL A 431 12.59 12.64 -26.27
N SER A 432 13.15 13.75 -25.81
CA SER A 432 12.40 14.97 -25.50
C SER A 432 13.23 16.20 -25.87
N LEU A 433 12.56 17.26 -26.32
CA LEU A 433 13.17 18.57 -26.53
C LEU A 433 12.79 19.45 -25.34
N ARG A 434 13.76 20.05 -24.68
CA ARG A 434 13.54 20.82 -23.45
C ARG A 434 14.22 22.17 -23.51
N SER A 435 13.63 23.14 -22.85
CA SER A 435 14.29 24.41 -22.52
C SER A 435 13.97 24.73 -21.07
N GLU A 436 15.00 25.04 -20.30
CA GLU A 436 14.88 25.42 -18.90
C GLU A 436 15.62 26.74 -18.71
N SER A 437 14.94 27.70 -18.10
CA SER A 437 15.51 28.96 -17.64
C SER A 437 15.70 28.89 -16.13
N ALA A 438 16.72 29.59 -15.62
CA ALA A 438 16.97 29.60 -14.19
C ALA A 438 15.91 30.40 -13.39
N ARG A 439 15.03 31.16 -14.07
CA ARG A 439 13.78 31.74 -13.51
C ARG A 439 12.65 30.71 -13.31
N GLY A 440 12.93 29.41 -13.51
CA GLY A 440 11.94 28.34 -13.42
C GLY A 440 10.98 28.30 -14.62
N GLU A 441 11.33 28.93 -15.75
CA GLU A 441 10.60 28.71 -17.00
C GLU A 441 11.00 27.35 -17.58
N ARG A 442 10.02 26.50 -17.88
CA ARG A 442 10.28 25.16 -18.42
C ARG A 442 9.39 24.91 -19.62
N PHE A 443 10.01 24.56 -20.73
CA PHE A 443 9.34 24.04 -21.90
C PHE A 443 9.78 22.60 -22.13
N SER A 444 8.85 21.71 -22.43
CA SER A 444 9.15 20.36 -22.86
C SER A 444 8.25 19.94 -24.01
N LEU A 445 8.84 19.30 -25.02
CA LEU A 445 8.15 18.66 -26.13
C LEU A 445 8.57 17.20 -26.17
N VAL A 446 7.61 16.31 -25.95
CA VAL A 446 7.81 14.87 -26.02
C VAL A 446 7.10 14.37 -27.29
N PRO A 447 7.83 14.04 -28.37
CA PRO A 447 7.23 13.69 -29.66
C PRO A 447 6.51 12.34 -29.65
N LEU A 448 6.87 11.44 -28.74
CA LEU A 448 6.33 10.09 -28.68
C LEU A 448 6.03 9.68 -27.23
N ARG A 449 4.75 9.66 -26.89
CA ARG A 449 4.21 9.07 -25.65
C ARG A 449 3.21 7.99 -26.00
N ILE A 450 3.15 6.98 -25.15
CA ILE A 450 2.20 5.88 -25.26
C ILE A 450 1.34 5.89 -23.99
N SER A 451 0.03 5.87 -24.16
CA SER A 451 -0.93 5.68 -23.07
C SER A 451 -1.77 4.45 -23.39
N THR A 452 -2.04 3.65 -22.37
CA THR A 452 -2.90 2.47 -22.46
C THR A 452 -4.11 2.64 -21.55
N LEU A 453 -5.24 2.08 -21.96
CA LEU A 453 -6.48 2.02 -21.17
C LEU A 453 -6.88 0.56 -21.07
N THR A 454 -6.69 0.00 -19.88
CA THR A 454 -7.25 -1.29 -19.51
C THR A 454 -8.71 -1.05 -19.16
N LYS A 455 -9.62 -1.66 -19.93
CA LYS A 455 -11.09 -1.59 -19.77
C LYS A 455 -11.76 -0.33 -20.33
N SER A 456 -12.33 -0.48 -21.53
CA SER A 456 -13.28 0.48 -22.10
C SER A 456 -14.61 -0.23 -22.35
N ALA A 457 -15.70 0.51 -22.52
CA ALA A 457 -17.00 -0.06 -22.88
C ALA A 457 -17.01 -0.84 -24.22
N THR A 458 -15.89 -0.86 -24.97
CA THR A 458 -15.79 -1.44 -26.33
C THR A 458 -14.66 -2.42 -26.58
N GLY A 459 -13.85 -2.76 -25.59
CA GLY A 459 -12.72 -3.65 -25.81
C GLY A 459 -11.72 -3.69 -24.66
N TYR A 460 -10.97 -4.78 -24.64
CA TYR A 460 -9.94 -5.03 -23.63
C TYR A 460 -8.57 -4.62 -24.18
N TYR A 461 -8.08 -3.46 -23.73
CA TYR A 461 -6.79 -2.82 -24.07
C TYR A 461 -6.84 -1.87 -25.28
N GLN A 462 -7.08 -0.59 -24.99
CA GLN A 462 -6.92 0.49 -25.96
C GLN A 462 -5.58 1.20 -25.74
N TYR A 463 -5.00 1.77 -26.79
CA TYR A 463 -3.80 2.58 -26.70
C TYR A 463 -3.87 3.79 -27.62
N GLN A 464 -3.10 4.82 -27.26
CA GLN A 464 -2.81 5.95 -28.13
C GLN A 464 -1.33 6.27 -28.10
N ILE A 465 -0.83 6.69 -29.25
CA ILE A 465 0.46 7.31 -29.46
C ILE A 465 0.22 8.81 -29.69
N PHE A 466 0.86 9.65 -28.90
CA PHE A 466 0.62 11.09 -28.92
C PHE A 466 1.90 11.86 -28.58
N ALA A 467 1.98 13.09 -29.07
CA ALA A 467 2.99 14.06 -28.67
C ALA A 467 2.41 15.01 -27.62
N THR A 468 3.24 15.47 -26.67
CA THR A 468 2.84 16.51 -25.71
C THR A 468 3.81 17.68 -25.74
N ALA A 469 3.29 18.89 -25.60
CA ALA A 469 4.05 20.10 -25.37
C ALA A 469 3.56 20.74 -24.07
N ASP A 470 4.46 20.93 -23.12
CA ASP A 470 4.18 21.48 -21.81
C ASP A 470 5.04 22.74 -21.61
N TYR A 471 4.43 23.79 -21.07
CA TYR A 471 5.08 25.06 -20.74
C TYR A 471 4.70 25.48 -19.33
N GLU A 472 5.69 25.82 -18.52
CA GLU A 472 5.52 26.36 -17.18
C GLU A 472 6.35 27.61 -17.02
N ARG A 473 5.81 28.61 -16.32
CA ARG A 473 6.47 29.88 -16.08
C ARG A 473 6.16 30.40 -14.68
N ASN A 474 7.20 30.70 -13.92
CA ASN A 474 7.08 31.51 -12.70
C ASN A 474 6.84 32.97 -13.09
N LEU A 475 5.71 33.54 -12.66
CA LEU A 475 5.34 34.94 -12.90
C LEU A 475 5.76 35.86 -11.75
N GLY A 476 6.42 35.32 -10.71
CA GLY A 476 6.77 36.02 -9.48
C GLY A 476 5.63 36.08 -8.46
N SER A 477 5.94 36.51 -7.24
CA SER A 477 4.95 36.63 -6.14
C SER A 477 4.15 35.35 -5.83
N GLY A 478 4.75 34.18 -6.11
CA GLY A 478 4.14 32.87 -5.94
C GLY A 478 3.15 32.47 -7.05
N TYR A 479 3.05 33.24 -8.13
CA TYR A 479 2.20 32.92 -9.28
C TYR A 479 2.94 32.05 -10.31
N TYR A 480 2.29 30.99 -10.77
CA TYR A 480 2.81 30.08 -11.78
C TYR A 480 1.78 29.89 -12.89
N LEU A 481 2.18 30.14 -14.13
CA LEU A 481 1.41 29.82 -15.33
C LEU A 481 1.82 28.42 -15.82
N GLY A 482 0.84 27.57 -16.09
CA GLY A 482 1.05 26.27 -16.72
C GLY A 482 0.15 26.08 -17.91
N ALA A 483 0.72 25.66 -19.04
CA ALA A 483 0.01 25.30 -20.27
C ALA A 483 0.46 23.92 -20.75
N GLY A 484 -0.49 23.13 -21.28
CA GLY A 484 -0.24 21.80 -21.80
C GLY A 484 -1.07 21.54 -23.05
N MET A 485 -0.44 20.99 -24.07
CA MET A 485 -1.07 20.61 -25.32
C MET A 485 -0.72 19.17 -25.67
N SER A 486 -1.68 18.45 -26.27
CA SER A 486 -1.47 17.08 -26.74
C SER A 486 -1.90 16.93 -28.19
N LEU A 487 -1.08 16.27 -29.01
CA LEU A 487 -1.36 15.91 -30.38
C LEU A 487 -1.38 14.38 -30.52
N ARG A 488 -2.56 13.81 -30.73
CA ARG A 488 -2.71 12.38 -31.02
C ARG A 488 -2.21 12.05 -32.42
N LEU A 489 -1.26 11.13 -32.50
CA LEU A 489 -0.62 10.68 -33.74
C LEU A 489 -1.29 9.42 -34.28
N HIS A 490 -1.56 8.45 -33.39
CA HIS A 490 -2.17 7.18 -33.74
C HIS A 490 -2.93 6.60 -32.54
N ASP A 491 -3.96 5.81 -32.78
CA ASP A 491 -4.75 5.13 -31.76
C ASP A 491 -5.49 3.92 -32.36
N ASN A 492 -6.03 3.08 -31.48
CA ASN A 492 -6.90 1.96 -31.85
C ASN A 492 -8.32 2.11 -31.25
N PHE A 493 -8.79 3.35 -31.02
CA PHE A 493 -10.11 3.58 -30.44
C PHE A 493 -11.23 3.23 -31.42
N ARG A 494 -12.27 2.53 -30.94
CA ARG A 494 -13.42 2.14 -31.77
C ARG A 494 -14.48 3.25 -31.82
N PRO A 495 -15.14 3.48 -32.98
CA PRO A 495 -16.13 4.55 -33.14
C PRO A 495 -17.52 4.23 -32.56
N ASP A 496 -17.85 2.95 -32.36
CA ASP A 496 -19.16 2.41 -31.98
C ASP A 496 -19.28 2.12 -30.48
N ILE A 497 -18.89 3.08 -29.64
CA ILE A 497 -19.01 2.97 -28.18
C ILE A 497 -20.45 3.23 -27.74
N ALA A 498 -21.05 2.26 -27.05
CA ALA A 498 -22.33 2.46 -26.39
C ALA A 498 -22.21 3.57 -25.33
N PRO A 499 -23.15 4.53 -25.26
CA PRO A 499 -23.15 5.59 -24.25
C PRO A 499 -23.10 5.02 -22.83
N SER A 500 -22.55 5.80 -21.89
CA SER A 500 -22.57 5.45 -20.47
C SER A 500 -23.99 5.17 -19.98
N ASP A 501 -24.17 4.06 -19.25
CA ASP A 501 -25.44 3.67 -18.60
C ASP A 501 -25.54 4.12 -17.14
N SER A 502 -24.61 4.97 -16.70
CA SER A 502 -24.56 5.54 -15.35
C SER A 502 -25.87 6.24 -15.00
N ARG A 503 -26.42 5.94 -13.82
CA ARG A 503 -27.68 6.54 -13.33
C ARG A 503 -27.47 7.84 -12.56
N ILE A 504 -26.22 8.24 -12.36
CA ILE A 504 -25.83 9.48 -11.69
C ILE A 504 -25.27 10.48 -12.71
N ASN A 505 -24.92 11.68 -12.25
CA ASN A 505 -24.28 12.66 -13.13
C ASN A 505 -23.00 12.07 -13.73
N ILE A 506 -22.92 12.07 -15.06
CA ILE A 506 -21.77 11.52 -15.78
C ILE A 506 -20.59 12.49 -15.66
N VAL A 507 -19.49 12.03 -15.05
CA VAL A 507 -18.31 12.83 -14.73
C VAL A 507 -16.99 12.24 -15.23
N ARG A 508 -16.91 10.91 -15.39
CA ARG A 508 -15.73 10.18 -15.88
C ARG A 508 -16.07 9.12 -16.93
N SER A 509 -17.31 8.60 -16.95
CA SER A 509 -17.68 7.55 -17.91
C SER A 509 -17.59 7.99 -19.39
N ASP A 510 -17.68 9.29 -19.66
CA ASP A 510 -17.51 9.87 -21.02
C ASP A 510 -16.04 10.17 -21.38
N ALA A 511 -15.05 9.72 -20.61
CA ALA A 511 -13.63 9.99 -20.90
C ALA A 511 -13.21 9.58 -22.32
N HIS A 512 -13.83 8.54 -22.88
CA HIS A 512 -13.60 8.08 -24.25
C HIS A 512 -14.00 9.12 -25.32
N GLU A 513 -15.03 9.93 -25.08
CA GLU A 513 -15.43 11.01 -25.99
C GLU A 513 -14.36 12.10 -26.04
N TYR A 514 -13.81 12.48 -24.88
CA TYR A 514 -12.69 13.41 -24.80
C TYR A 514 -11.46 12.87 -25.52
N LEU A 515 -11.18 11.55 -25.42
CA LEU A 515 -10.06 10.93 -26.13
C LEU A 515 -10.19 11.03 -27.65
N ARG A 516 -11.39 10.80 -28.22
CA ARG A 516 -11.60 10.77 -29.67
C ARG A 516 -11.87 12.11 -30.33
N ALA A 517 -12.50 13.06 -29.63
CA ALA A 517 -13.17 14.21 -30.26
C ALA A 517 -12.22 15.14 -31.04
N SER A 518 -10.97 15.29 -30.60
CA SER A 518 -9.97 16.04 -31.37
C SER A 518 -8.62 15.34 -31.40
N ARG A 519 -7.83 15.59 -32.45
CA ARG A 519 -6.42 15.18 -32.50
C ARG A 519 -5.53 16.14 -31.71
N LEU A 520 -5.81 17.45 -31.77
CA LEU A 520 -5.09 18.48 -31.03
C LEU A 520 -5.96 19.00 -29.88
N LYS A 521 -5.44 18.96 -28.65
CA LYS A 521 -6.16 19.37 -27.44
C LYS A 521 -5.32 20.32 -26.60
N LEU A 522 -6.00 21.24 -25.93
CA LEU A 522 -5.44 22.04 -24.86
C LEU A 522 -5.74 21.32 -23.54
N SER A 523 -4.81 20.50 -23.07
CA SER A 523 -5.01 19.65 -21.89
C SER A 523 -5.06 20.46 -20.59
N ARG A 524 -4.23 21.51 -20.51
CA ARG A 524 -4.15 22.40 -19.34
C ARG A 524 -3.86 23.83 -19.77
N LEU A 525 -4.46 24.80 -19.07
CA LEU A 525 -4.10 26.21 -19.14
C LEU A 525 -4.53 26.85 -17.82
N ILE A 526 -3.60 27.03 -16.90
CA ILE A 526 -3.93 27.37 -15.52
C ILE A 526 -2.95 28.36 -14.92
N VAL A 527 -3.46 29.21 -14.04
CA VAL A 527 -2.64 30.05 -13.15
C VAL A 527 -2.82 29.54 -11.73
N ASN A 528 -1.72 29.20 -11.08
CA ASN A 528 -1.63 28.81 -9.68
C ASN A 528 -1.00 29.93 -8.86
N ARG A 529 -1.45 30.15 -7.63
CA ARG A 529 -0.78 30.98 -6.63
C ARG A 529 -0.47 30.14 -5.40
N PHE A 530 0.80 29.95 -5.10
CA PHE A 530 1.27 29.23 -3.91
C PHE A 530 1.63 30.20 -2.78
N GLY A 531 1.54 29.72 -1.54
CA GLY A 531 1.90 30.54 -0.39
C GLY A 531 1.98 29.75 0.91
N THR A 532 2.65 30.34 1.90
CA THR A 532 2.77 29.81 3.26
C THR A 532 2.35 30.87 4.27
N PRO A 533 1.05 31.04 4.56
CA PRO A 533 0.58 32.12 5.43
C PRO A 533 1.03 31.98 6.89
N ALA A 534 1.26 30.75 7.35
CA ALA A 534 1.74 30.46 8.69
C ALA A 534 2.69 29.25 8.66
N ARG A 535 3.42 29.03 9.76
CA ARG A 535 4.33 27.89 9.89
C ARG A 535 3.56 26.57 9.77
N GLY A 536 3.93 25.75 8.78
CA GLY A 536 3.27 24.48 8.51
C GLY A 536 1.88 24.61 7.86
N LEU A 537 1.46 25.80 7.42
CA LEU A 537 0.26 26.01 6.62
C LEU A 537 0.66 26.39 5.20
N TYR A 538 0.30 25.55 4.24
CA TYR A 538 0.53 25.75 2.82
C TYR A 538 -0.80 26.01 2.12
N THR A 539 -0.82 26.92 1.16
CA THR A 539 -2.04 27.27 0.41
C THR A 539 -1.77 27.33 -1.08
N ARG A 540 -2.75 26.89 -1.87
CA ARG A 540 -2.80 27.01 -3.32
C ARG A 540 -4.12 27.64 -3.71
N TRP A 541 -4.08 28.59 -4.63
CA TRP A 541 -5.25 29.07 -5.38
C TRP A 541 -5.04 28.80 -6.86
N SER A 542 -6.07 28.38 -7.57
CA SER A 542 -5.95 28.00 -8.98
C SER A 542 -7.15 28.43 -9.80
N ALA A 543 -6.89 28.96 -11.00
CA ALA A 543 -7.93 29.32 -11.96
C ALA A 543 -7.52 28.94 -13.38
N GLY A 544 -8.43 28.31 -14.13
CA GLY A 544 -8.23 27.95 -15.54
C GLY A 544 -8.71 26.55 -15.88
N PHE A 545 -8.09 25.93 -16.88
CA PHE A 545 -8.39 24.59 -17.35
C PHE A 545 -7.53 23.59 -16.57
N TYR A 546 -8.17 22.83 -15.69
CA TYR A 546 -7.49 21.92 -14.76
C TYR A 546 -7.06 20.64 -15.50
N GLU A 547 -7.96 20.11 -16.32
CA GLU A 547 -7.79 18.88 -17.10
C GLU A 547 -8.64 18.93 -18.38
N ASP A 548 -8.55 17.90 -19.23
CA ASP A 548 -9.34 17.75 -20.46
C ASP A 548 -10.85 17.95 -20.22
N MET A 549 -11.36 17.44 -19.09
CA MET A 549 -12.79 17.41 -18.78
C MET A 549 -13.31 18.63 -18.01
N TYR A 550 -12.47 19.30 -17.21
CA TYR A 550 -12.93 20.34 -16.28
C TYR A 550 -12.04 21.58 -16.30
N ALA A 551 -12.70 22.73 -16.24
CA ALA A 551 -12.11 24.01 -15.89
C ALA A 551 -12.75 24.52 -14.61
N GLY A 552 -12.05 25.39 -13.88
CA GLY A 552 -12.62 25.96 -12.67
C GLY A 552 -11.75 26.98 -11.97
N VAL A 553 -12.24 27.36 -10.81
CA VAL A 553 -11.55 28.20 -9.83
C VAL A 553 -11.69 27.56 -8.46
N GLY A 554 -10.61 27.52 -7.70
CA GLY A 554 -10.58 26.78 -6.45
C GLY A 554 -9.30 27.01 -5.66
N GLY A 555 -9.22 26.36 -4.51
CA GLY A 555 -8.06 26.44 -3.65
C GLY A 555 -7.94 25.25 -2.71
N GLN A 556 -6.72 25.05 -2.22
CA GLN A 556 -6.38 24.02 -1.25
C GLN A 556 -5.57 24.64 -0.11
N ALA A 557 -5.89 24.26 1.12
CA ALA A 557 -5.10 24.57 2.30
C ALA A 557 -4.64 23.27 2.95
N LEU A 558 -3.34 23.15 3.19
CA LEU A 558 -2.69 22.00 3.81
C LEU A 558 -2.01 22.43 5.11
N ILE A 559 -2.40 21.81 6.21
CA ILE A 559 -1.76 21.95 7.51
C ILE A 559 -0.90 20.71 7.75
N VAL A 560 0.39 20.94 7.96
CA VAL A 560 1.34 19.90 8.31
C VAL A 560 2.01 20.24 9.65
N PRO A 561 1.61 19.60 10.75
CA PRO A 561 2.21 19.79 12.07
C PRO A 561 3.73 19.61 12.07
N ARG A 562 4.42 20.36 12.94
CA ARG A 562 5.89 20.34 13.09
C ARG A 562 6.43 18.97 13.49
N ARG A 563 5.71 18.26 14.36
CA ARG A 563 6.03 16.91 14.85
C ARG A 563 4.80 16.04 14.73
N GLY A 564 5.01 14.75 14.54
CA GLY A 564 3.95 13.76 14.40
C GLY A 564 3.65 13.39 12.94
N ALA A 565 2.85 12.35 12.81
CA ALA A 565 2.61 11.66 11.56
C ALA A 565 1.37 12.14 10.79
N TRP A 566 0.67 13.14 11.31
CA TRP A 566 -0.57 13.65 10.71
C TRP A 566 -0.31 14.76 9.68
N ALA A 567 -1.19 14.85 8.68
CA ALA A 567 -1.38 16.02 7.84
C ALA A 567 -2.88 16.17 7.52
N PHE A 568 -3.34 17.40 7.35
CA PHE A 568 -4.74 17.70 7.07
C PHE A 568 -4.85 18.68 5.92
N ASP A 569 -5.71 18.42 4.94
CA ASP A 569 -6.00 19.38 3.88
C ASP A 569 -7.48 19.58 3.65
N VAL A 570 -7.82 20.74 3.10
CA VAL A 570 -9.16 21.05 2.59
C VAL A 570 -9.00 21.63 1.19
N ALA A 571 -9.69 21.05 0.22
CA ALA A 571 -9.76 21.51 -1.16
C ALA A 571 -11.20 21.86 -1.53
N VAL A 572 -11.39 23.03 -2.13
CA VAL A 572 -12.71 23.50 -2.61
C VAL A 572 -12.55 24.04 -4.03
N ASP A 573 -13.30 23.49 -4.97
CA ASP A 573 -13.19 23.85 -6.39
C ASP A 573 -14.59 24.02 -7.01
N ALA A 574 -14.82 25.18 -7.64
CA ALA A 574 -15.98 25.44 -8.48
C ALA A 574 -15.63 25.11 -9.93
N LEU A 575 -16.30 24.10 -10.48
CA LEU A 575 -15.92 23.42 -11.71
C LEU A 575 -17.02 23.50 -12.76
N LYS A 576 -16.62 23.67 -14.02
CA LYS A 576 -17.47 23.61 -15.21
C LYS A 576 -16.90 22.59 -16.19
N ARG A 577 -17.78 21.73 -16.73
CA ARG A 577 -17.39 20.69 -17.68
C ARG A 577 -17.04 21.31 -19.03
N ARG A 578 -15.89 20.95 -19.58
CA ARG A 578 -15.39 21.39 -20.90
C ARG A 578 -16.06 20.60 -22.02
N GLY A 579 -16.14 21.15 -23.23
CA GLY A 579 -16.62 20.39 -24.40
C GLY A 579 -15.64 19.27 -24.78
N TYR A 580 -16.14 18.24 -25.45
CA TYR A 580 -15.34 17.04 -25.77
C TYR A 580 -14.10 17.35 -26.62
N ASP A 581 -14.14 18.38 -27.46
CA ASP A 581 -13.00 18.82 -28.26
C ASP A 581 -11.82 19.33 -27.43
N SER A 582 -12.01 19.57 -26.13
CA SER A 582 -10.99 20.03 -25.18
C SER A 582 -10.26 21.30 -25.67
N ARG A 583 -11.00 22.17 -26.37
CA ARG A 583 -10.53 23.50 -26.80
C ARG A 583 -10.99 24.53 -25.77
N LEU A 584 -11.82 25.49 -26.19
CA LEU A 584 -12.33 26.59 -25.34
C LEU A 584 -13.83 26.47 -25.04
N SER A 585 -14.47 25.38 -25.49
CA SER A 585 -15.92 25.19 -25.36
C SER A 585 -16.31 24.61 -23.99
N PHE A 586 -17.55 24.87 -23.57
CA PHE A 586 -18.09 24.38 -22.29
C PHE A 586 -19.43 23.68 -22.47
N GLN A 587 -19.70 22.71 -21.60
CA GLN A 587 -20.99 22.07 -21.46
C GLN A 587 -21.82 22.74 -20.36
N SER A 588 -23.09 22.35 -20.25
CA SER A 588 -24.03 22.90 -19.26
C SER A 588 -23.74 22.43 -17.82
N TYR A 589 -23.04 21.31 -17.65
CA TYR A 589 -22.76 20.75 -16.33
C TYR A 589 -21.74 21.59 -15.55
N SER A 590 -22.12 21.97 -14.33
CA SER A 590 -21.27 22.62 -13.34
C SER A 590 -21.44 21.96 -11.97
N THR A 591 -20.40 22.02 -11.15
CA THR A 591 -20.42 21.44 -9.79
C THR A 591 -19.46 22.19 -8.88
N VAL A 592 -19.64 22.01 -7.57
CA VAL A 592 -18.68 22.45 -6.55
C VAL A 592 -18.25 21.22 -5.78
N THR A 593 -16.95 20.96 -5.74
CA THR A 593 -16.35 19.93 -4.90
C THR A 593 -15.78 20.57 -3.64
N ALA A 594 -15.90 19.87 -2.52
CA ALA A 594 -15.35 20.30 -1.24
C ALA A 594 -14.93 19.04 -0.48
N ILE A 595 -13.62 18.84 -0.33
CA ILE A 595 -13.04 17.61 0.22
C ILE A 595 -12.09 18.00 1.34
N ALA A 596 -12.31 17.42 2.52
CA ALA A 596 -11.37 17.46 3.62
C ALA A 596 -10.64 16.12 3.71
N SER A 597 -9.32 16.15 3.81
CA SER A 597 -8.48 14.96 3.89
C SER A 597 -7.70 14.94 5.20
N ALA A 598 -7.54 13.75 5.76
CA ALA A 598 -6.62 13.48 6.85
C ALA A 598 -5.68 12.35 6.42
N HIS A 599 -4.37 12.60 6.56
CA HIS A 599 -3.32 11.65 6.23
C HIS A 599 -2.57 11.28 7.50
N TYR A 600 -2.29 10.00 7.68
CA TYR A 600 -1.57 9.48 8.82
C TYR A 600 -0.46 8.53 8.36
N ARG A 601 0.77 8.94 8.64
CA ARG A 601 1.97 8.15 8.36
C ARG A 601 2.20 7.12 9.45
N LEU A 602 2.54 5.92 9.03
CA LEU A 602 2.83 4.80 9.90
C LEU A 602 4.32 4.44 9.77
N ALA A 603 4.79 3.49 10.58
CA ALA A 603 6.15 2.96 10.44
C ALA A 603 6.37 2.36 9.03
N LYS A 604 7.62 2.11 8.62
CA LYS A 604 7.97 1.37 7.38
C LYS A 604 7.34 1.91 6.09
N GLY A 605 7.06 3.21 6.04
CA GLY A 605 6.54 3.89 4.86
C GLY A 605 5.06 3.62 4.56
N TYR A 606 4.30 3.01 5.48
CA TYR A 606 2.85 2.90 5.34
C TYR A 606 2.16 4.23 5.60
N GLU A 607 1.01 4.44 4.95
CA GLU A 607 0.19 5.63 5.09
C GLU A 607 -1.28 5.29 4.92
N LEU A 608 -2.10 5.96 5.73
CA LEU A 608 -3.55 5.93 5.65
C LEU A 608 -4.06 7.32 5.33
N ALA A 609 -4.94 7.42 4.34
CA ALA A 609 -5.62 8.66 4.01
C ALA A 609 -7.13 8.48 4.01
N ILE A 610 -7.84 9.43 4.59
CA ILE A 610 -9.30 9.52 4.56
C ILE A 610 -9.65 10.84 3.92
N ARG A 611 -10.42 10.81 2.83
CA ARG A 611 -10.87 11.98 2.07
C ARG A 611 -12.40 12.03 2.11
N GLY A 612 -12.97 12.97 2.84
CA GLY A 612 -14.41 13.10 3.05
C GLY A 612 -14.97 14.39 2.51
N GLY A 613 -16.13 14.34 1.85
CA GLY A 613 -16.76 15.54 1.32
C GLY A 613 -17.68 15.31 0.13
N ARG A 614 -17.83 16.35 -0.70
CA ARG A 614 -18.64 16.33 -1.92
C ARG A 614 -17.77 16.12 -3.16
N PHE A 615 -18.06 15.05 -3.90
CA PHE A 615 -17.36 14.62 -5.11
C PHE A 615 -17.98 15.20 -6.39
N LEU A 616 -17.34 14.94 -7.55
CA LEU A 616 -17.69 15.53 -8.84
C LEU A 616 -19.15 15.29 -9.25
N ALA A 617 -19.68 14.08 -9.01
CA ALA A 617 -21.05 13.73 -9.38
C ALA A 617 -22.11 14.29 -8.41
N ARG A 618 -21.69 15.17 -7.47
CA ARG A 618 -22.47 15.76 -6.37
C ARG A 618 -22.84 14.77 -5.28
N ASP A 619 -22.23 13.59 -5.28
CA ASP A 619 -22.33 12.63 -4.20
C ASP A 619 -21.47 13.06 -3.01
N VAL A 620 -21.97 12.77 -1.81
CA VAL A 620 -21.30 13.07 -0.53
C VAL A 620 -20.89 11.75 0.10
N GLY A 621 -19.64 11.65 0.52
CA GLY A 621 -19.10 10.42 1.08
C GLY A 621 -17.68 10.54 1.58
N ALA A 622 -17.03 9.40 1.73
CA ALA A 622 -15.62 9.31 2.09
C ALA A 622 -14.90 8.26 1.23
N ARG A 623 -13.65 8.53 0.90
CA ARG A 623 -12.68 7.59 0.34
C ARG A 623 -11.65 7.27 1.41
N PHE A 624 -11.39 5.99 1.59
CA PHE A 624 -10.33 5.45 2.42
C PHE A 624 -9.24 4.93 1.49
N GLU A 625 -8.01 5.31 1.76
CA GLU A 625 -6.84 4.94 0.98
C GLU A 625 -5.75 4.43 1.93
N PHE A 626 -5.10 3.34 1.53
CA PHE A 626 -3.96 2.78 2.21
C PHE A 626 -2.85 2.60 1.18
N LYS A 627 -1.66 3.11 1.48
CA LYS A 627 -0.49 2.95 0.62
C LYS A 627 0.76 2.63 1.43
N ARG A 628 1.74 1.99 0.80
CA ARG A 628 3.10 1.82 1.30
C ARG A 628 4.07 2.41 0.29
N ARG A 629 4.95 3.29 0.77
CA ARG A 629 6.10 3.81 0.01
C ARG A 629 7.39 3.16 0.52
N PHE A 630 7.96 2.28 -0.31
CA PHE A 630 9.20 1.54 -0.04
C PHE A 630 10.44 2.46 -0.07
N ALA A 631 11.61 1.98 0.37
CA ALA A 631 12.83 2.79 0.36
C ALA A 631 13.29 3.22 -1.05
N SER A 632 12.97 2.46 -2.10
CA SER A 632 13.12 2.86 -3.51
C SER A 632 12.25 4.07 -3.91
N GLY A 633 11.30 4.48 -3.09
CA GLY A 633 10.31 5.50 -3.42
C GLY A 633 9.12 4.98 -4.24
N VAL A 634 9.13 3.71 -4.66
CA VAL A 634 7.94 3.04 -5.24
C VAL A 634 6.80 3.09 -4.21
N GLU A 635 5.59 3.40 -4.67
CA GLU A 635 4.37 3.37 -3.85
C GLU A 635 3.43 2.29 -4.37
N ALA A 636 2.87 1.47 -3.49
CA ALA A 636 1.78 0.55 -3.80
C ALA A 636 0.63 0.76 -2.82
N GLY A 637 -0.60 0.81 -3.31
CA GLY A 637 -1.74 1.11 -2.47
C GLY A 637 -3.09 0.63 -3.01
N ALA A 638 -4.10 0.84 -2.19
CA ALA A 638 -5.50 0.50 -2.48
C ALA A 638 -6.42 1.59 -1.93
N TRP A 639 -7.56 1.81 -2.59
CA TRP A 639 -8.60 2.68 -2.08
C TRP A 639 -9.98 2.03 -2.18
N ILE A 640 -10.88 2.51 -1.33
CA ILE A 640 -12.30 2.20 -1.36
C ILE A 640 -13.10 3.43 -0.95
N SER A 641 -14.20 3.67 -1.66
CA SER A 641 -15.07 4.82 -1.45
C SER A 641 -16.48 4.38 -1.05
N ALA A 642 -17.11 5.17 -0.20
CA ALA A 642 -18.50 5.01 0.22
C ALA A 642 -19.20 6.36 0.17
N THR A 643 -20.22 6.50 -0.69
CA THR A 643 -20.99 7.73 -0.84
C THR A 643 -22.50 7.46 -0.74
N ASN A 644 -23.27 8.54 -0.68
CA ASN A 644 -24.73 8.51 -0.56
C ASN A 644 -25.47 8.15 -1.87
N ASN A 645 -24.80 8.28 -3.02
CA ASN A 645 -25.38 7.95 -4.32
C ASN A 645 -25.00 6.52 -4.73
N GLU A 646 -25.94 5.85 -5.39
CA GLU A 646 -25.80 4.46 -5.77
C GLU A 646 -25.85 4.37 -7.30
N ASP A 647 -24.70 4.09 -7.91
CA ASP A 647 -24.66 3.68 -9.31
C ASP A 647 -24.86 2.16 -9.42
N PHE A 648 -25.60 1.72 -10.43
CA PHE A 648 -26.00 0.32 -10.62
C PHE A 648 -25.59 -0.15 -12.02
N ASN A 649 -25.42 -1.46 -12.18
CA ASN A 649 -25.19 -2.14 -13.47
C ASN A 649 -23.76 -1.99 -14.05
N ALA A 650 -22.73 -2.39 -13.31
CA ALA A 650 -21.48 -2.75 -13.98
C ALA A 650 -21.72 -3.96 -14.93
N PRO A 651 -21.13 -4.01 -16.13
CA PRO A 651 -21.27 -5.13 -17.07
C PRO A 651 -21.09 -6.49 -16.38
N GLY A 652 -22.06 -7.40 -16.53
CA GLY A 652 -22.07 -8.70 -15.83
C GLY A 652 -22.64 -8.71 -14.41
N SER A 653 -23.12 -7.56 -13.90
CA SER A 653 -23.70 -7.43 -12.55
C SER A 653 -24.99 -6.61 -12.54
N GLN A 654 -26.02 -7.05 -13.27
CA GLN A 654 -27.33 -6.41 -13.22
C GLN A 654 -27.87 -6.38 -11.77
N GLY A 655 -28.25 -5.19 -11.30
CA GLY A 655 -28.88 -4.99 -9.99
C GLY A 655 -27.95 -4.80 -8.77
N LYS A 656 -26.63 -4.63 -8.95
CA LYS A 656 -25.70 -4.38 -7.82
C LYS A 656 -25.25 -2.92 -7.69
N ARG A 657 -25.08 -2.49 -6.44
CA ARG A 657 -24.47 -1.20 -6.07
C ARG A 657 -22.98 -1.21 -6.40
N TYR A 658 -22.54 -0.33 -7.29
CA TYR A 658 -21.14 -0.06 -7.54
C TYR A 658 -20.55 0.77 -6.39
N ARG A 659 -19.34 0.44 -5.97
CA ARG A 659 -18.51 1.28 -5.10
C ARG A 659 -17.19 1.50 -5.80
N ASP A 660 -16.75 2.74 -5.83
CA ASP A 660 -15.43 3.07 -6.33
C ASP A 660 -14.36 2.46 -5.41
N LYS A 661 -13.46 1.69 -6.02
CA LYS A 661 -12.39 0.96 -5.35
C LYS A 661 -11.38 0.52 -6.40
N GLY A 662 -10.12 0.48 -6.00
CA GLY A 662 -9.04 0.12 -6.88
C GLY A 662 -7.73 -0.05 -6.14
N VAL A 663 -6.70 -0.39 -6.88
CA VAL A 663 -5.32 -0.56 -6.43
C VAL A 663 -4.41 0.23 -7.36
N PHE A 664 -3.29 0.71 -6.86
CA PHE A 664 -2.34 1.48 -7.67
C PHE A 664 -0.90 1.15 -7.33
N LEU A 665 -0.03 1.43 -8.29
CA LEU A 665 1.41 1.36 -8.22
C LEU A 665 1.99 2.65 -8.81
N SER A 666 2.86 3.34 -8.07
CA SER A 666 3.65 4.46 -8.57
C SER A 666 5.13 4.11 -8.51
N VAL A 667 5.84 4.27 -9.62
CA VAL A 667 7.26 3.94 -9.76
C VAL A 667 8.02 5.20 -10.12
N PRO A 668 8.87 5.74 -9.22
CA PRO A 668 9.72 6.88 -9.56
C PRO A 668 10.79 6.43 -10.56
N PHE A 669 11.01 7.21 -11.61
CA PHE A 669 12.06 6.91 -12.59
C PHE A 669 13.48 7.14 -12.03
N GLU A 670 13.60 7.87 -10.92
CA GLU A 670 14.88 8.07 -10.23
C GLU A 670 15.62 6.76 -9.99
N ILE A 671 14.95 5.66 -9.64
CA ILE A 671 15.66 4.41 -9.36
C ILE A 671 16.25 3.72 -10.60
N MET A 672 15.83 4.13 -11.80
CA MET A 672 16.15 3.48 -13.08
C MET A 672 17.07 4.31 -13.99
N LEU A 673 17.35 5.57 -13.63
CA LEU A 673 18.10 6.51 -14.46
C LEU A 673 19.45 6.90 -13.83
N THR A 674 20.42 7.24 -14.68
CA THR A 674 21.76 7.73 -14.31
C THR A 674 21.77 9.20 -13.88
N LYS A 675 20.66 9.91 -14.09
CA LYS A 675 20.38 11.24 -13.55
C LYS A 675 19.20 11.19 -12.57
N ASP A 676 19.11 12.19 -11.71
CA ASP A 676 17.95 12.41 -10.86
C ASP A 676 16.78 12.94 -11.68
N THR A 677 15.59 12.56 -11.23
CA THR A 677 14.33 13.03 -11.81
C THR A 677 13.24 12.96 -10.75
N ARG A 678 12.29 13.88 -10.84
CA ARG A 678 11.05 13.83 -10.06
C ARG A 678 9.92 13.15 -10.83
N ALA A 679 10.17 12.66 -12.03
CA ALA A 679 9.20 11.96 -12.85
C ALA A 679 8.89 10.56 -12.29
N GLN A 680 7.63 10.19 -12.36
CA GLN A 680 7.12 8.91 -11.90
C GLN A 680 6.12 8.32 -12.89
N ALA A 681 6.12 7.00 -13.04
CA ALA A 681 5.07 6.27 -13.73
C ALA A 681 3.98 5.87 -12.73
N GLY A 682 2.72 6.11 -13.07
CA GLY A 682 1.57 5.68 -12.26
C GLY A 682 0.73 4.65 -13.02
N PHE A 683 0.39 3.55 -12.35
CA PHE A 683 -0.53 2.53 -12.83
C PHE A 683 -1.65 2.39 -11.80
N ALA A 684 -2.90 2.57 -12.22
CA ALA A 684 -4.05 2.38 -11.37
C ALA A 684 -4.99 1.35 -12.01
N PHE A 685 -5.45 0.42 -11.20
CA PHE A 685 -6.39 -0.61 -11.57
C PHE A 685 -7.69 -0.38 -10.81
N GLN A 686 -8.75 0.00 -11.53
CA GLN A 686 -10.07 0.26 -10.97
C GLN A 686 -11.11 -0.63 -11.66
N GLU A 687 -12.07 -1.14 -10.89
CA GLU A 687 -12.97 -2.20 -11.39
C GLU A 687 -13.77 -1.79 -12.64
N TRP A 688 -14.23 -0.54 -12.78
CA TRP A 688 -15.08 -0.13 -13.93
C TRP A 688 -14.99 1.36 -14.31
N GLY A 689 -14.16 2.17 -13.63
CA GLY A 689 -13.99 3.60 -13.96
C GLY A 689 -15.30 4.41 -13.95
N ARG A 690 -16.20 4.18 -12.98
CA ARG A 690 -17.54 4.81 -12.94
C ARG A 690 -17.54 6.17 -12.25
N ASP A 691 -18.68 6.84 -12.28
CA ASP A 691 -18.86 8.24 -11.87
C ASP A 691 -18.92 8.49 -10.34
N VAL A 692 -19.08 7.43 -9.54
CA VAL A 692 -19.20 7.53 -8.06
C VAL A 692 -17.86 7.87 -7.43
N ALA A 693 -17.86 8.76 -6.42
CA ALA A 693 -16.69 9.16 -5.64
C ALA A 693 -15.51 9.71 -6.47
N GLN A 694 -15.79 10.24 -7.65
CA GLN A 694 -14.76 10.77 -8.54
C GLN A 694 -14.32 12.17 -8.09
N MET A 695 -13.01 12.39 -8.08
CA MET A 695 -12.39 13.68 -7.78
C MET A 695 -11.90 14.33 -9.08
N VAL A 696 -11.87 15.66 -9.10
CA VAL A 696 -11.17 16.41 -10.15
C VAL A 696 -9.68 16.15 -10.03
N ALA A 697 -8.97 16.13 -11.15
CA ALA A 697 -7.51 16.13 -11.09
C ALA A 697 -7.05 17.46 -10.46
N SER A 698 -6.47 17.40 -9.26
CA SER A 698 -5.96 18.60 -8.58
C SER A 698 -4.85 19.23 -9.43
N PRO A 699 -4.92 20.53 -9.76
CA PRO A 699 -3.91 21.15 -10.61
C PRO A 699 -2.48 21.17 -10.06
N ALA A 700 -2.37 21.07 -8.74
CA ALA A 700 -1.14 20.90 -7.98
C ALA A 700 -1.54 20.51 -6.55
N ASP A 701 -1.53 19.21 -6.25
CA ASP A 701 -1.93 18.73 -4.93
C ASP A 701 -0.85 19.06 -3.88
N LEU A 702 -1.18 19.96 -2.94
CA LEU A 702 -0.22 20.42 -1.93
C LEU A 702 0.32 19.27 -1.10
N TYR A 703 -0.50 18.26 -0.79
CA TYR A 703 -0.05 17.11 -0.02
C TYR A 703 1.01 16.33 -0.80
N ALA A 704 0.70 15.91 -2.04
CA ALA A 704 1.66 15.21 -2.90
C ALA A 704 2.96 16.01 -3.13
N MET A 705 2.88 17.33 -3.28
CA MET A 705 4.05 18.20 -3.44
C MET A 705 4.94 18.24 -2.18
N MET A 706 4.33 18.36 -1.00
CA MET A 706 5.07 18.52 0.26
C MET A 706 5.48 17.19 0.91
N GLU A 707 4.81 16.07 0.58
CA GLU A 707 5.04 14.76 1.19
C GLU A 707 6.49 14.29 0.99
N GLY A 708 7.00 14.33 -0.24
CA GLY A 708 8.35 13.87 -0.59
C GLY A 708 9.46 14.64 0.13
N PRO A 709 9.55 15.97 -0.05
CA PRO A 709 10.54 16.79 0.62
C PRO A 709 10.46 16.69 2.15
N ARG A 710 9.25 16.75 2.72
CA ARG A 710 9.06 16.59 4.17
C ARG A 710 9.47 15.20 4.66
N ARG A 711 9.23 14.14 3.89
CA ARG A 711 9.68 12.80 4.26
C ARG A 711 11.20 12.75 4.32
N SER A 712 11.92 13.31 3.34
CA SER A 712 13.39 13.39 3.38
C SER A 712 13.89 14.14 4.61
N VAL A 713 13.22 15.23 5.00
CA VAL A 713 13.53 16.01 6.22
C VAL A 713 13.28 15.21 7.50
N LEU A 714 12.26 14.35 7.53
CA LEU A 714 11.86 13.57 8.70
C LEU A 714 12.47 12.15 8.72
N GLU A 715 13.24 11.78 7.71
CA GLU A 715 13.87 10.46 7.61
C GLU A 715 15.10 10.40 8.51
N ALA A 716 15.07 9.51 9.51
CA ALA A 716 16.12 9.37 10.53
C ALA A 716 16.42 10.71 11.25
N ASP A 717 17.59 11.31 10.99
CA ASP A 717 18.05 12.59 11.53
C ASP A 717 17.86 13.77 10.56
N GLY A 718 17.25 13.53 9.39
CA GLY A 718 17.04 14.53 8.33
C GLY A 718 18.30 14.85 7.50
N LEU A 719 19.42 14.15 7.76
CA LEU A 719 20.72 14.33 7.09
C LEU A 719 21.14 13.11 6.25
N SER A 720 20.26 12.12 6.05
CA SER A 720 20.52 10.96 5.19
C SER A 720 20.92 11.39 3.78
N GLY A 721 22.11 10.96 3.32
CA GLY A 721 22.62 11.29 1.99
C GLY A 721 23.09 12.73 1.81
N LEU A 722 23.32 13.49 2.89
CA LEU A 722 23.84 14.86 2.86
C LEU A 722 25.18 14.94 2.09
N GLY A 723 26.05 13.94 2.20
CA GLY A 723 27.38 13.92 1.58
C GLY A 723 27.45 13.45 0.12
N ASP A 724 26.33 13.26 -0.60
CA ASP A 724 26.26 12.52 -1.89
C ASP A 724 26.71 11.04 -1.77
N VAL A 725 26.78 10.50 -0.56
CA VAL A 725 27.12 9.10 -0.24
C VAL A 725 25.99 8.50 0.61
N GLU A 726 25.64 7.24 0.38
CA GLU A 726 24.74 6.53 1.30
C GLU A 726 25.49 6.24 2.60
N ASP A 727 25.17 6.98 3.67
CA ASP A 727 25.77 6.90 5.00
C ASP A 727 24.83 6.25 6.03
N ASP A 728 24.00 5.30 5.56
CA ASP A 728 22.88 4.69 6.29
C ASP A 728 23.07 3.20 6.71
N ASP A 729 24.26 2.62 6.54
CA ASP A 729 24.45 1.15 6.64
C ASP A 729 24.32 0.52 8.04
N ALA A 730 24.00 1.26 9.10
CA ALA A 730 24.05 0.70 10.46
C ALA A 730 23.01 1.20 11.46
N LEU A 731 21.89 1.81 11.05
CA LEU A 731 20.81 2.07 12.00
C LEU A 731 19.94 0.81 12.14
N PRO A 732 19.84 0.23 13.35
CA PRO A 732 18.86 -0.81 13.61
C PRO A 732 17.47 -0.25 13.36
N ASP A 733 16.65 -0.97 12.60
CA ASP A 733 15.21 -0.71 12.54
C ASP A 733 14.69 -0.60 13.99
N LEU A 734 13.91 0.43 14.29
CA LEU A 734 13.47 0.75 15.65
C LEU A 734 12.47 -0.31 16.17
N GLY A 735 12.99 -1.47 16.54
CA GLY A 735 12.25 -2.61 17.08
C GLY A 735 11.42 -3.37 16.03
N SER A 736 11.20 -4.67 16.28
CA SER A 736 10.29 -5.49 15.47
C SER A 736 8.88 -4.93 15.59
N SER A 737 8.40 -4.25 14.54
CA SER A 737 7.01 -3.86 14.41
C SER A 737 6.14 -5.13 14.35
N VAL A 738 4.84 -5.02 14.66
CA VAL A 738 3.88 -6.11 14.38
C VAL A 738 3.93 -6.53 12.90
N LEU A 739 4.40 -5.61 12.04
CA LEU A 739 4.52 -5.81 10.62
C LEU A 739 5.64 -6.79 10.24
N ASP A 740 6.66 -6.98 11.09
CA ASP A 740 7.84 -7.82 10.80
C ASP A 740 7.68 -9.28 11.18
N ARG A 741 6.60 -9.62 11.86
CA ARG A 741 6.30 -10.97 12.33
C ARG A 741 4.90 -11.32 11.87
N SER A 742 4.61 -12.61 11.72
CA SER A 742 3.21 -13.00 11.59
C SER A 742 2.45 -12.54 12.84
N TRP A 743 1.37 -11.77 12.64
CA TRP A 743 0.47 -11.34 13.70
C TRP A 743 -0.09 -12.51 14.51
N LEU A 744 -0.21 -13.68 13.89
CA LEU A 744 -0.61 -14.95 14.51
C LEU A 744 0.52 -15.64 15.30
N ASP A 745 1.78 -15.38 14.98
CA ASP A 745 2.90 -15.83 15.82
C ASP A 745 3.01 -15.04 17.11
N ILE A 746 2.63 -13.77 17.06
CA ILE A 746 2.53 -12.91 18.25
C ILE A 746 1.33 -13.39 19.08
N ALA A 747 0.14 -13.48 18.48
CA ALA A 747 -1.04 -14.02 19.13
C ALA A 747 -0.84 -15.47 19.63
N GLY A 748 -0.06 -16.29 18.92
CA GLY A 748 0.21 -17.69 19.24
C GLY A 748 1.22 -17.89 20.36
N ARG A 749 2.27 -17.05 20.45
CA ARG A 749 3.16 -17.00 21.63
C ARG A 749 2.40 -16.52 22.86
N ASP A 750 1.56 -15.50 22.68
CA ASP A 750 0.71 -14.97 23.74
C ASP A 750 -0.39 -15.98 24.13
N ALA A 751 -0.94 -16.74 23.17
CA ALA A 751 -1.92 -17.80 23.39
C ALA A 751 -1.34 -19.09 23.98
N ALA A 752 -0.12 -19.48 23.63
CA ALA A 752 0.59 -20.61 24.27
C ALA A 752 0.86 -20.29 25.76
N SER A 753 1.06 -19.01 26.08
CA SER A 753 1.13 -18.48 27.44
C SER A 753 -0.24 -18.48 28.14
N ALA A 754 -1.35 -18.52 27.38
CA ALA A 754 -2.73 -18.55 27.89
C ALA A 754 -3.14 -19.86 28.55
N GLY A 755 -2.41 -20.96 28.30
CA GLY A 755 -2.61 -22.20 29.03
C GLY A 755 -2.51 -22.02 30.55
N SER A 756 -1.75 -21.01 31.01
CA SER A 756 -1.62 -20.63 32.42
C SER A 756 -2.87 -19.96 33.01
N LEU A 757 -3.76 -19.36 32.19
CA LEU A 757 -4.95 -18.64 32.65
C LEU A 757 -6.08 -19.56 33.11
N PHE A 758 -6.19 -20.77 32.55
CA PHE A 758 -7.13 -21.77 33.05
C PHE A 758 -6.74 -22.30 34.44
N GLY A 759 -5.56 -21.92 34.95
CA GLY A 759 -5.14 -22.10 36.34
C GLY A 759 -5.52 -20.96 37.29
N ASP A 760 -6.00 -19.80 36.78
CA ASP A 760 -6.32 -18.63 37.59
C ASP A 760 -7.82 -18.60 37.98
N ALA A 761 -8.10 -18.49 39.27
CA ALA A 761 -9.45 -18.48 39.83
C ALA A 761 -10.28 -17.27 39.34
N ASP A 762 -9.64 -16.13 39.05
CA ASP A 762 -10.36 -14.95 38.58
C ASP A 762 -10.83 -15.08 37.12
N THR A 763 -10.12 -15.87 36.31
CA THR A 763 -10.55 -16.24 34.95
C THR A 763 -11.82 -17.08 34.99
N TRP A 764 -11.88 -18.09 35.88
CA TRP A 764 -13.08 -18.91 36.05
C TRP A 764 -14.25 -18.13 36.64
N LYS A 765 -14.01 -17.15 37.53
CA LYS A 765 -15.04 -16.22 37.98
C LYS A 765 -15.58 -15.36 36.84
N ALA A 766 -14.71 -14.83 35.99
CA ALA A 766 -15.12 -14.01 34.84
C ALA A 766 -15.93 -14.84 33.81
N ILE A 767 -15.49 -16.06 33.51
CA ILE A 767 -16.24 -17.02 32.67
C ILE A 767 -17.60 -17.32 33.32
N GLY A 768 -17.62 -17.65 34.61
CA GLY A 768 -18.85 -17.92 35.36
C GLY A 768 -19.84 -16.75 35.36
N LEU A 769 -19.35 -15.51 35.54
CA LEU A 769 -20.16 -14.30 35.46
C LEU A 769 -20.69 -14.05 34.05
N GLY A 770 -19.87 -14.26 33.02
CA GLY A 770 -20.28 -14.15 31.61
C GLY A 770 -21.35 -15.18 31.22
N THR A 771 -21.18 -16.43 31.67
CA THR A 771 -22.17 -17.50 31.50
C THR A 771 -23.46 -17.17 32.26
N ALA A 772 -23.37 -16.73 33.51
CA ALA A 772 -24.54 -16.32 34.30
C ALA A 772 -25.30 -15.16 33.66
N ALA A 773 -24.59 -14.11 33.20
CA ALA A 773 -25.19 -12.99 32.48
C ALA A 773 -25.87 -13.43 31.19
N THR A 774 -25.26 -14.35 30.44
CA THR A 774 -25.85 -14.95 29.23
C THR A 774 -27.15 -15.69 29.56
N LEU A 775 -27.13 -16.56 30.57
CA LEU A 775 -28.32 -17.31 31.00
C LEU A 775 -29.45 -16.40 31.48
N LEU A 776 -29.14 -15.40 32.30
CA LEU A 776 -30.12 -14.42 32.78
C LEU A 776 -30.72 -13.59 31.64
N SER A 777 -29.88 -13.21 30.67
CA SER A 777 -30.30 -12.42 29.52
C SER A 777 -31.22 -13.17 28.53
N ALA A 778 -31.27 -14.51 28.57
CA ALA A 778 -32.21 -15.30 27.77
C ALA A 778 -33.68 -14.99 28.10
N GLY A 779 -33.97 -14.47 29.29
CA GLY A 779 -35.28 -13.93 29.66
C GLY A 779 -35.72 -12.75 28.76
N LEU A 780 -34.77 -12.04 28.16
CA LEU A 780 -35.00 -10.87 27.29
C LEU A 780 -35.09 -11.21 25.80
N ASP A 781 -34.91 -12.47 25.41
CA ASP A 781 -34.96 -12.90 24.00
C ASP A 781 -36.32 -12.62 23.36
N ALA A 782 -37.41 -12.92 24.07
CA ALA A 782 -38.77 -12.71 23.56
C ALA A 782 -39.16 -11.21 23.51
N PRO A 783 -38.89 -10.38 24.55
CA PRO A 783 -38.98 -8.93 24.46
C PRO A 783 -38.17 -8.32 23.31
N GLY A 784 -36.91 -8.73 23.15
CA GLY A 784 -36.01 -8.22 22.10
C GLY A 784 -36.52 -8.54 20.68
N TRP A 785 -37.01 -9.75 20.46
CA TRP A 785 -37.63 -10.14 19.20
C TRP A 785 -38.89 -9.33 18.87
N ARG A 786 -39.76 -9.09 19.87
CA ARG A 786 -40.96 -8.26 19.70
C ARG A 786 -40.60 -6.81 19.36
N PHE A 787 -39.57 -6.25 20.00
CA PHE A 787 -39.06 -4.91 19.68
C PHE A 787 -38.56 -4.82 18.23
N ALA A 788 -37.75 -5.79 17.79
CA ALA A 788 -37.22 -5.81 16.42
C ALA A 788 -38.33 -5.82 15.36
N ARG A 789 -39.39 -6.61 15.58
CA ARG A 789 -40.52 -6.71 14.65
C ARG A 789 -41.41 -5.45 14.63
N SER A 790 -41.59 -4.80 15.77
CA SER A 790 -42.46 -3.63 15.91
C SER A 790 -41.79 -2.31 15.51
N HIS A 791 -40.49 -2.16 15.79
CA HIS A 791 -39.78 -0.88 15.62
C HIS A 791 -38.69 -0.92 14.54
N GLY A 792 -38.40 -2.08 13.94
CA GLY A 792 -37.32 -2.23 12.94
C GLY A 792 -37.47 -1.41 11.66
N ARG A 793 -38.68 -0.89 11.36
CA ARG A 793 -38.95 0.00 10.23
C ARG A 793 -38.78 1.50 10.56
N ASN A 794 -38.68 1.88 11.84
CA ASN A 794 -38.49 3.26 12.26
C ASN A 794 -37.15 3.82 11.71
N GLY A 795 -37.16 5.06 11.20
CA GLY A 795 -35.97 5.73 10.67
C GLY A 795 -34.83 5.84 11.69
N ALA A 796 -35.12 6.20 12.94
CA ALA A 796 -34.10 6.33 13.99
C ALA A 796 -33.46 4.96 14.35
N VAL A 797 -34.28 3.90 14.43
CA VAL A 797 -33.80 2.53 14.67
C VAL A 797 -32.94 2.04 13.50
N ARG A 798 -33.30 2.37 12.25
CA ARG A 798 -32.47 2.05 11.08
C ARG A 798 -31.13 2.78 11.09
N ALA A 799 -31.08 4.05 11.49
CA ALA A 799 -29.84 4.81 11.62
C ALA A 799 -28.93 4.24 12.72
N LEU A 800 -29.47 3.98 13.92
CA LEU A 800 -28.72 3.35 15.02
C LEU A 800 -28.25 1.93 14.68
N ARG A 801 -29.09 1.17 13.96
CA ARG A 801 -28.71 -0.14 13.43
C ARG A 801 -27.54 -0.04 12.45
N ALA A 802 -27.57 0.92 11.53
CA ALA A 802 -26.48 1.15 10.58
C ALA A 802 -25.18 1.54 11.29
N ALA A 803 -25.26 2.42 12.30
CA ALA A 803 -24.12 2.79 13.13
C ALA A 803 -23.54 1.56 13.88
N GLY A 804 -24.39 0.80 14.56
CA GLY A 804 -23.97 -0.42 15.26
C GLY A 804 -23.43 -1.52 14.35
N ASP A 805 -23.95 -1.63 13.11
CA ASP A 805 -23.43 -2.53 12.08
C ASP A 805 -22.01 -2.15 11.62
N ALA A 806 -21.65 -0.87 11.70
CA ALA A 806 -20.32 -0.39 11.33
C ALA A 806 -19.27 -0.58 12.44
N VAL A 807 -19.69 -0.65 13.72
CA VAL A 807 -18.77 -0.66 14.88
C VAL A 807 -17.64 -1.69 14.79
N PRO A 808 -17.87 -2.99 14.52
CA PRO A 808 -16.78 -3.97 14.50
C PRO A 808 -15.73 -3.64 13.42
N PHE A 809 -16.18 -3.12 12.28
CA PHE A 809 -15.30 -2.78 11.16
C PHE A 809 -14.51 -1.50 11.44
N VAL A 810 -15.16 -0.48 12.02
CA VAL A 810 -14.50 0.76 12.44
C VAL A 810 -13.47 0.46 13.54
N ALA A 811 -13.83 -0.37 14.53
CA ALA A 811 -12.95 -0.75 15.62
C ALA A 811 -11.77 -1.61 15.14
N LEU A 812 -11.98 -2.55 14.21
CA LEU A 812 -10.90 -3.29 13.54
C LEU A 812 -9.95 -2.37 12.81
N ALA A 813 -10.48 -1.43 12.01
CA ALA A 813 -9.66 -0.47 11.28
C ALA A 813 -8.84 0.38 12.26
N ALA A 814 -9.47 0.92 13.31
CA ALA A 814 -8.79 1.70 14.35
C ALA A 814 -7.71 0.90 15.09
N ALA A 815 -7.98 -0.37 15.42
CA ALA A 815 -7.00 -1.29 16.00
C ALA A 815 -5.81 -1.53 15.07
N GLY A 816 -6.06 -1.71 13.78
CA GLY A 816 -5.03 -1.80 12.73
C GLY A 816 -4.17 -0.54 12.66
N VAL A 817 -4.79 0.64 12.58
CA VAL A 817 -4.07 1.94 12.57
C VAL A 817 -3.20 2.09 13.82
N ALA A 818 -3.79 1.83 14.98
CA ALA A 818 -3.11 1.94 16.26
C ALA A 818 -1.91 0.99 16.33
N ALA A 819 -2.08 -0.28 15.93
CA ALA A 819 -1.03 -1.30 15.91
C ALA A 819 0.19 -0.91 15.06
N MET A 820 -0.02 -0.04 14.07
CA MET A 820 1.02 0.44 13.15
C MET A 820 1.67 1.77 13.60
N ALA A 821 1.24 2.35 14.74
CA ALA A 821 1.72 3.62 15.27
C ALA A 821 3.12 3.50 15.92
N GLY A 822 4.16 3.19 15.12
CA GLY A 822 5.52 2.93 15.61
C GLY A 822 6.18 4.06 16.43
N GLN A 823 5.69 5.29 16.32
CA GLN A 823 6.16 6.43 17.14
C GLN A 823 5.54 6.46 18.55
N ASP A 824 4.41 5.78 18.77
CA ASP A 824 3.73 5.68 20.06
C ASP A 824 3.58 4.20 20.45
N ARG A 825 4.55 3.70 21.23
CA ARG A 825 4.57 2.31 21.68
C ARG A 825 3.34 1.93 22.50
N ARG A 826 2.73 2.88 23.23
CA ARG A 826 1.52 2.62 24.02
C ARG A 826 0.35 2.34 23.08
N LEU A 827 0.11 3.24 22.12
CA LEU A 827 -0.95 3.08 21.12
C LEU A 827 -0.74 1.84 20.24
N ALA A 828 0.50 1.58 19.81
CA ALA A 828 0.87 0.37 19.08
C ALA A 828 0.51 -0.89 19.84
N ASN A 829 0.95 -1.02 21.09
CA ASN A 829 0.67 -2.20 21.90
C ASN A 829 -0.84 -2.40 22.14
N THR A 830 -1.59 -1.33 22.35
CA THR A 830 -3.05 -1.41 22.51
C THR A 830 -3.76 -1.84 21.23
N GLY A 831 -3.35 -1.31 20.08
CA GLY A 831 -3.90 -1.71 18.79
C GLY A 831 -3.62 -3.18 18.48
N ILE A 832 -2.41 -3.65 18.78
CA ILE A 832 -2.06 -5.07 18.59
C ILE A 832 -2.88 -5.97 19.52
N ALA A 833 -3.00 -5.61 20.81
CA ALA A 833 -3.84 -6.34 21.76
C ALA A 833 -5.30 -6.43 21.28
N ALA A 834 -5.82 -5.37 20.66
CA ALA A 834 -7.15 -5.36 20.07
C ALA A 834 -7.27 -6.30 18.86
N LEU A 835 -6.27 -6.35 17.97
CA LEU A 835 -6.26 -7.27 16.84
C LEU A 835 -6.20 -8.74 17.29
N GLU A 836 -5.32 -9.03 18.25
CA GLU A 836 -5.17 -10.37 18.85
C GLU A 836 -6.47 -10.81 19.56
N ALA A 837 -7.07 -9.90 20.34
CA ALA A 837 -8.36 -10.13 20.98
C ALA A 837 -9.49 -10.40 19.97
N GLY A 838 -9.53 -9.63 18.88
CA GLY A 838 -10.53 -9.82 17.82
C GLY A 838 -10.43 -11.19 17.17
N LEU A 839 -9.21 -11.64 16.87
CA LEU A 839 -8.99 -12.99 16.32
C LEU A 839 -9.34 -14.08 17.33
N ALA A 840 -8.88 -13.97 18.57
CA ALA A 840 -9.21 -14.95 19.59
C ALA A 840 -10.73 -15.03 19.81
N GLY A 841 -11.41 -13.88 19.82
CA GLY A 841 -12.87 -13.80 19.83
C GLY A 841 -13.49 -14.53 18.63
N LEU A 842 -13.01 -14.27 17.41
CA LEU A 842 -13.49 -14.93 16.19
C LEU A 842 -13.33 -16.45 16.24
N LEU A 843 -12.15 -16.95 16.63
CA LEU A 843 -11.87 -18.38 16.73
C LEU A 843 -12.73 -19.04 17.83
N THR A 844 -12.90 -18.35 18.95
CA THR A 844 -13.77 -18.80 20.06
C THR A 844 -15.22 -18.87 19.62
N ASP A 845 -15.71 -17.85 18.92
CA ASP A 845 -17.06 -17.82 18.37
C ASP A 845 -17.26 -18.96 17.37
N GLN A 846 -16.29 -19.21 16.49
CA GLN A 846 -16.38 -20.29 15.49
C GLN A 846 -16.49 -21.67 16.16
N ALA A 847 -15.67 -21.90 17.20
CA ALA A 847 -15.71 -23.13 17.98
C ALA A 847 -17.03 -23.28 18.75
N ALA A 848 -17.50 -22.19 19.37
CA ALA A 848 -18.75 -22.17 20.12
C ALA A 848 -19.98 -22.35 19.21
N GLU A 849 -19.99 -21.69 18.05
CA GLU A 849 -21.06 -21.84 17.05
C GLU A 849 -21.16 -23.29 16.55
N TYR A 850 -20.02 -23.94 16.30
CA TYR A 850 -19.97 -25.35 15.91
C TYR A 850 -20.48 -26.26 17.04
N ALA A 851 -20.01 -26.04 18.27
CA ALA A 851 -20.35 -26.86 19.42
C ALA A 851 -21.81 -26.71 19.88
N ILE A 852 -22.37 -25.49 19.84
CA ILE A 852 -23.69 -25.18 20.39
C ILE A 852 -24.79 -25.30 19.33
N GLY A 853 -24.59 -24.76 18.13
CA GLY A 853 -25.53 -24.90 17.01
C GLY A 853 -26.93 -24.31 17.24
N ARG A 854 -27.06 -23.15 17.90
CA ARG A 854 -28.37 -22.49 18.15
C ARG A 854 -28.99 -21.89 16.87
N SER A 855 -30.28 -22.11 16.64
CA SER A 855 -31.02 -21.54 15.50
C SER A 855 -31.27 -20.04 15.62
N ARG A 856 -31.24 -19.32 14.48
CA ARG A 856 -31.45 -17.87 14.45
C ARG A 856 -32.93 -17.49 14.57
N PRO A 857 -33.26 -16.28 15.04
CA PRO A 857 -34.64 -15.80 15.04
C PRO A 857 -35.31 -15.82 13.66
N THR A 858 -34.54 -15.59 12.60
CA THR A 858 -35.01 -15.63 11.20
C THR A 858 -35.40 -17.01 10.71
N ASP A 859 -34.93 -18.07 11.37
CA ASP A 859 -35.13 -19.45 10.90
C ASP A 859 -36.51 -19.99 11.29
N GLY A 860 -37.23 -19.28 12.17
CA GLY A 860 -38.60 -19.62 12.59
C GLY A 860 -38.71 -20.85 13.50
N ARG A 861 -37.59 -21.44 13.93
CA ARG A 861 -37.54 -22.69 14.73
C ARG A 861 -37.60 -22.48 16.24
N GLY A 862 -37.60 -21.23 16.70
CA GLY A 862 -37.70 -20.87 18.12
C GLY A 862 -36.34 -20.73 18.82
N ARG A 863 -36.37 -20.19 20.05
CA ARG A 863 -35.18 -19.78 20.81
C ARG A 863 -34.45 -20.92 21.54
N THR A 864 -35.05 -22.10 21.62
CA THR A 864 -34.52 -23.28 22.33
C THR A 864 -34.10 -24.40 21.38
N ASP A 865 -33.95 -24.10 20.09
CA ASP A 865 -33.56 -25.07 19.07
C ASP A 865 -32.03 -25.07 18.90
N PHE A 866 -31.40 -26.21 19.22
CA PHE A 866 -29.95 -26.41 19.25
C PHE A 866 -29.57 -27.69 18.52
N HIS A 867 -28.55 -27.62 17.67
CA HIS A 867 -28.07 -28.72 16.84
C HIS A 867 -26.57 -28.93 17.02
N PRO A 868 -26.06 -29.40 18.16
CA PRO A 868 -24.62 -29.42 18.43
C PRO A 868 -23.82 -30.25 17.39
N PHE A 869 -22.63 -29.77 17.01
CA PHE A 869 -21.66 -30.44 16.13
C PHE A 869 -22.11 -30.78 14.70
N ALA A 870 -23.14 -30.10 14.16
CA ALA A 870 -23.60 -30.32 12.79
C ALA A 870 -22.76 -29.56 11.75
N ALA A 871 -22.53 -30.16 10.59
CA ALA A 871 -21.68 -29.63 9.50
C ALA A 871 -22.17 -28.29 8.88
N GLY A 872 -23.34 -27.79 9.27
CA GLY A 872 -23.91 -26.48 8.87
C GLY A 872 -23.86 -25.40 9.95
N ASN A 873 -23.29 -25.69 11.13
CA ASN A 873 -23.39 -24.85 12.33
C ASN A 873 -22.51 -23.61 12.39
N LEU A 874 -21.58 -23.44 11.44
CA LEU A 874 -20.72 -22.25 11.32
C LEU A 874 -21.52 -20.98 10.91
N ARG A 875 -22.85 -21.03 11.06
CA ARG A 875 -23.83 -19.97 10.83
C ARG A 875 -24.88 -19.95 11.95
N SER A 876 -24.62 -20.55 13.10
CA SER A 876 -25.56 -20.56 14.22
C SER A 876 -25.68 -19.15 14.84
N SER A 877 -26.52 -19.00 15.87
CA SER A 877 -26.86 -17.70 16.45
C SER A 877 -26.03 -17.34 17.69
N LEU A 878 -25.48 -18.32 18.42
CA LEU A 878 -24.86 -18.16 19.73
C LEU A 878 -23.39 -18.63 19.69
N PRO A 879 -22.41 -17.79 20.04
CA PRO A 879 -22.49 -16.35 20.30
C PRO A 879 -22.61 -15.49 19.03
N SER A 880 -22.94 -14.19 19.19
CA SER A 880 -22.97 -13.27 18.05
C SER A 880 -21.58 -12.72 17.71
N THR A 881 -20.99 -13.18 16.60
CA THR A 881 -19.64 -12.76 16.16
C THR A 881 -19.46 -11.25 16.02
N HIS A 882 -20.47 -10.53 15.52
CA HIS A 882 -20.40 -9.07 15.39
C HIS A 882 -20.22 -8.40 16.75
N THR A 883 -20.89 -8.92 17.78
CA THR A 883 -20.81 -8.36 19.13
C THR A 883 -19.49 -8.74 19.80
N SER A 884 -19.04 -9.98 19.66
CA SER A 884 -17.74 -10.42 20.15
C SER A 884 -16.62 -9.56 19.58
N LEU A 885 -16.60 -9.35 18.26
CA LEU A 885 -15.59 -8.53 17.60
C LEU A 885 -15.63 -7.06 18.04
N ALA A 886 -16.82 -6.45 18.12
CA ALA A 886 -16.94 -5.06 18.59
C ALA A 886 -16.35 -4.89 20.00
N TRP A 887 -16.71 -5.78 20.92
CA TRP A 887 -16.21 -5.73 22.29
C TRP A 887 -14.73 -6.08 22.40
N ALA A 888 -14.24 -7.04 21.60
CA ALA A 888 -12.84 -7.44 21.56
C ALA A 888 -11.92 -6.31 21.08
N PHE A 889 -12.28 -5.62 20.00
CA PHE A 889 -11.48 -4.50 19.49
C PHE A 889 -11.51 -3.28 20.41
N VAL A 890 -12.64 -3.01 21.05
CA VAL A 890 -12.82 -1.80 21.86
C VAL A 890 -12.20 -1.92 23.27
N THR A 891 -12.29 -3.10 23.88
CA THR A 891 -11.92 -3.29 25.29
C THR A 891 -10.48 -2.90 25.63
N PRO A 892 -9.45 -3.23 24.82
CA PRO A 892 -8.08 -2.78 25.09
C PRO A 892 -7.94 -1.26 25.13
N PHE A 893 -8.59 -0.52 24.23
CA PHE A 893 -8.57 0.95 24.25
C PHE A 893 -9.31 1.52 25.46
N ALA A 894 -10.49 0.97 25.78
CA ALA A 894 -11.28 1.40 26.93
C ALA A 894 -10.50 1.26 28.24
N ARG A 895 -9.73 0.16 28.38
CA ARG A 895 -8.90 -0.08 29.56
C ARG A 895 -7.56 0.67 29.53
N GLU A 896 -6.92 0.79 28.37
CA GLU A 896 -5.63 1.48 28.22
C GLU A 896 -5.72 2.96 28.58
N TYR A 897 -6.75 3.61 28.07
CA TYR A 897 -6.93 5.06 28.15
C TYR A 897 -7.99 5.47 29.16
N GLU A 898 -8.53 4.51 29.93
CA GLU A 898 -9.58 4.76 30.94
C GLU A 898 -10.81 5.45 30.32
N LEU A 899 -11.25 4.96 29.16
CA LEU A 899 -12.36 5.52 28.36
C LEU A 899 -13.61 4.61 28.45
N PRO A 900 -14.37 4.60 29.56
CA PRO A 900 -15.49 3.68 29.75
C PRO A 900 -16.65 3.91 28.77
N TRP A 901 -16.77 5.12 28.19
CA TRP A 901 -17.78 5.45 27.19
C TRP A 901 -17.67 4.59 25.92
N LEU A 902 -16.49 4.04 25.63
CA LEU A 902 -16.27 3.16 24.50
C LEU A 902 -17.09 1.85 24.60
N TYR A 903 -17.39 1.36 25.80
CA TYR A 903 -18.30 0.22 25.97
C TYR A 903 -19.73 0.53 25.49
N GLY A 904 -20.15 1.80 25.59
CA GLY A 904 -21.40 2.27 25.00
C GLY A 904 -21.39 2.18 23.47
N VAL A 905 -20.25 2.47 22.84
CA VAL A 905 -20.06 2.28 21.39
C VAL A 905 -20.14 0.80 21.01
N ALA A 906 -19.47 -0.08 21.76
CA ALA A 906 -19.55 -1.53 21.54
C ALA A 906 -20.98 -2.09 21.73
N ALA A 907 -21.76 -1.53 22.65
CA ALA A 907 -23.16 -1.89 22.87
C ALA A 907 -24.07 -1.55 21.66
N LEU A 908 -23.72 -0.58 20.82
CA LEU A 908 -24.46 -0.31 19.58
C LEU A 908 -24.47 -1.53 18.65
N ALA A 909 -23.39 -2.32 18.62
CA ALA A 909 -23.36 -3.57 17.86
C ALA A 909 -24.38 -4.58 18.39
N ASN A 910 -24.60 -4.64 19.71
CA ASN A 910 -25.59 -5.52 20.33
C ASN A 910 -26.99 -5.10 19.89
N PHE A 911 -27.30 -3.82 20.02
CA PHE A 911 -28.56 -3.24 19.54
C PHE A 911 -28.80 -3.51 18.05
N ALA A 912 -27.79 -3.35 17.20
CA ALA A 912 -27.89 -3.59 15.77
C ALA A 912 -28.16 -5.06 15.40
N ARG A 913 -27.76 -6.04 16.22
CA ARG A 913 -28.04 -7.47 15.99
C ARG A 913 -29.43 -7.88 16.46
N VAL A 914 -29.87 -7.36 17.60
CA VAL A 914 -31.22 -7.61 18.11
C VAL A 914 -32.27 -6.89 17.25
N SER A 915 -32.11 -5.58 17.00
CA SER A 915 -33.06 -4.79 16.19
C SER A 915 -33.15 -5.25 14.73
N ALA A 916 -32.10 -5.91 14.22
CA ALA A 916 -32.12 -6.54 12.91
C ALA A 916 -32.86 -7.88 12.84
N GLY A 917 -33.23 -8.45 14.00
CA GLY A 917 -33.80 -9.78 14.10
C GLY A 917 -32.82 -10.89 13.73
N LYS A 918 -31.50 -10.64 13.75
CA LYS A 918 -30.48 -11.60 13.32
C LYS A 918 -30.02 -12.54 14.44
N HIS A 919 -30.09 -12.06 15.69
CA HIS A 919 -29.65 -12.78 16.89
C HIS A 919 -30.65 -12.55 18.02
N TRP A 920 -30.73 -13.52 18.94
CA TRP A 920 -31.44 -13.35 20.21
C TRP A 920 -30.69 -12.36 21.12
N PHE A 921 -31.33 -11.85 22.17
CA PHE A 921 -30.67 -10.88 23.05
C PHE A 921 -29.50 -11.55 23.81
N SER A 922 -29.71 -12.76 24.31
CA SER A 922 -28.67 -13.52 24.99
C SER A 922 -27.48 -13.89 24.10
N ASP A 923 -27.71 -14.04 22.79
CA ASP A 923 -26.64 -14.27 21.82
C ASP A 923 -25.66 -13.09 21.76
N THR A 924 -26.20 -11.87 21.87
CA THR A 924 -25.41 -10.64 21.87
C THR A 924 -24.68 -10.42 23.19
N VAL A 925 -25.28 -10.80 24.32
CA VAL A 925 -24.63 -10.76 25.64
C VAL A 925 -23.50 -11.78 25.72
N ALA A 926 -23.71 -13.00 25.21
CA ALA A 926 -22.67 -14.02 25.12
C ALA A 926 -21.48 -13.52 24.29
N GLY A 927 -21.75 -12.92 23.13
CA GLY A 927 -20.69 -12.35 22.31
C GLY A 927 -19.97 -11.19 23.01
N ALA A 928 -20.68 -10.27 23.65
CA ALA A 928 -20.07 -9.20 24.44
C ALA A 928 -19.15 -9.74 25.55
N ALA A 929 -19.55 -10.82 26.24
CA ALA A 929 -18.73 -11.48 27.26
C ALA A 929 -17.45 -12.11 26.67
N VAL A 930 -17.56 -12.83 25.56
CA VAL A 930 -16.40 -13.39 24.83
C VAL A 930 -15.44 -12.28 24.42
N GLY A 931 -15.97 -11.22 23.79
CA GLY A 931 -15.16 -10.08 23.33
C GLY A 931 -14.50 -9.31 24.47
N TYR A 932 -15.23 -9.02 25.55
CA TYR A 932 -14.68 -8.34 26.73
C TYR A 932 -13.59 -9.17 27.41
N GLY A 933 -13.81 -10.49 27.54
CA GLY A 933 -12.84 -11.42 28.10
C GLY A 933 -11.55 -11.45 27.27
N ALA A 934 -11.67 -11.65 25.95
CA ALA A 934 -10.54 -11.63 25.04
C ALA A 934 -9.79 -10.28 25.09
N GLY A 935 -10.50 -9.16 25.00
CA GLY A 935 -9.88 -7.84 25.04
C GLY A 935 -9.17 -7.53 26.35
N THR A 936 -9.75 -7.94 27.48
CA THR A 936 -9.13 -7.82 28.81
C THR A 936 -7.85 -8.64 28.90
N MET A 937 -7.91 -9.88 28.42
CA MET A 937 -6.82 -10.85 28.46
C MET A 937 -5.59 -10.33 27.72
N PHE A 938 -5.73 -9.96 26.44
CA PHE A 938 -4.61 -9.46 25.64
C PHE A 938 -4.09 -8.09 26.13
N TRP A 939 -4.97 -7.23 26.66
CA TRP A 939 -4.56 -5.96 27.30
C TRP A 939 -3.70 -6.16 28.55
N GLN A 940 -4.00 -7.16 29.39
CA GLN A 940 -3.21 -7.50 30.58
C GLN A 940 -1.86 -8.12 30.21
N TRP A 941 -1.84 -9.01 29.21
CA TRP A 941 -0.60 -9.69 28.81
C TRP A 941 0.47 -8.75 28.28
N ARG A 942 0.08 -7.75 27.47
CA ARG A 942 0.99 -6.71 26.98
C ARG A 942 1.65 -5.86 28.08
N ARG A 943 1.22 -6.01 29.33
CA ARG A 943 1.75 -5.28 30.49
C ARG A 943 2.56 -6.15 31.45
N LYS A 944 2.58 -7.48 31.28
CA LYS A 944 3.43 -8.32 32.13
C LYS A 944 4.89 -8.16 31.65
N PRO A 945 5.85 -7.85 32.54
CA PRO A 945 7.27 -7.93 32.19
C PRO A 945 7.59 -9.35 31.71
N ASP A 946 8.45 -9.49 30.69
CA ASP A 946 8.90 -10.78 30.12
C ASP A 946 9.50 -11.69 31.20
N ASP A 947 8.67 -12.43 31.94
CA ASP A 947 9.11 -13.43 32.90
C ASP A 947 8.54 -14.80 32.53
N THR A 948 9.40 -15.61 31.90
CA THR A 948 9.37 -17.09 31.80
C THR A 948 8.06 -17.78 31.39
N VAL A 949 8.12 -18.53 30.29
CA VAL A 949 7.07 -19.50 29.95
C VAL A 949 7.02 -20.59 31.01
N GLN A 950 5.91 -20.66 31.76
CA GLN A 950 5.57 -21.80 32.61
C GLN A 950 4.68 -22.77 31.82
N ILE A 951 5.21 -23.95 31.50
CA ILE A 951 4.40 -25.06 31.01
C ILE A 951 3.94 -25.85 32.22
N GLY A 952 2.64 -25.81 32.51
CA GLY A 952 2.00 -26.63 33.54
C GLY A 952 1.06 -27.66 32.92
N ILE A 953 1.21 -28.93 33.30
CA ILE A 953 0.19 -29.96 33.08
C ILE A 953 -0.59 -30.14 34.39
N GLY A 954 -1.91 -30.34 34.25
CA GLY A 954 -2.87 -30.58 35.33
C GLY A 954 -2.61 -31.86 36.13
N PRO A 955 -3.58 -32.31 36.96
CA PRO A 955 -3.38 -32.77 38.34
C PRO A 955 -2.45 -33.97 38.63
N ALA A 956 -1.75 -34.53 37.65
CA ALA A 956 -0.89 -35.71 37.83
C ALA A 956 0.42 -35.72 37.00
N GLY A 957 0.96 -34.59 36.53
CA GLY A 957 2.22 -34.67 35.75
C GLY A 957 2.95 -33.36 35.41
N LEU A 958 4.23 -33.53 35.05
CA LEU A 958 5.40 -32.64 35.16
C LEU A 958 5.25 -31.13 34.85
N GLN A 959 5.85 -30.32 35.73
CA GLN A 959 6.17 -28.90 35.50
C GLN A 959 7.65 -28.76 35.08
N ALA A 960 7.92 -28.08 33.97
CA ALA A 960 9.27 -27.72 33.55
C ALA A 960 9.38 -26.20 33.38
N ARG A 961 10.41 -25.60 33.99
CA ARG A 961 10.75 -24.18 33.84
C ARG A 961 11.90 -24.05 32.86
N ILE A 962 11.67 -23.36 31.75
CA ILE A 962 12.72 -23.05 30.77
C ILE A 962 12.90 -21.53 30.72
N PRO A 963 14.03 -20.98 31.19
CA PRO A 963 14.38 -19.59 30.94
C PRO A 963 14.77 -19.43 29.46
N LEU A 964 14.17 -18.47 28.76
CA LEU A 964 14.54 -18.11 27.39
C LEU A 964 15.66 -17.06 27.46
N ARG A 965 16.80 -17.35 26.82
CA ARG A 965 17.82 -16.36 26.44
C ARG A 965 17.66 -16.05 24.97
#